data_AF-A0A1G0ERN8-F1
#
_entry.id   AF-A0A1G0ERN8-F1
#
_cell.length_a   1.000
_cell.length_b   1.000
_cell.length_c   1.000
_cell.angle_alpha   90.00
_cell.angle_beta   90.00
_cell.angle_gamma   90.00
#
_symmetry.space_group_name_H-M   'P 1'
#
loop_
_entity.id
_entity.type
_entity.pdbx_description
1 polymer ?
#
loop_
_entity_poly.entity_id
_entity_poly.type
_entity_poly.pdbx_seq_one_letter_code
_entity_poly.pdbx_strand_id
1 'polypeptide(L)'
;AHAQDNVADANVNSSQFGATRYAGDPDPKSDPYAFIDSGTTACTPTSTSAACVNKTNYNSPLSSANSCAKNYVIFIGNGFPSQDSPSTLLGPPSLLPTQGVGGDVTQLPLANLTSTTSTSSVLLATPGCGTFAGDTAGLSLSACLAKASKTVTIATGNPAVFTSTAHGLVAGDSLSLATTGALPNGLEPLTTYYVIASGLTADTFRLSLTAGGAAESASGSQSGTHTAAYMWDAYPGYETYSCTSFSECPGGSTTVTDDLIGTSACNVYSSTATCASETATAFPTSPNGTTYTSHYCVVADSACVSTPDNATNPIQNPSACIPAATAAACVDWANTNITNYTGFSCSGKTSCGGSTFSWVIDASKHRITGKTFDMHGSYTSTSSSLTYSQKIYGTHTVTAATPDGTFTAPASNKINYFDEWARFLHRTDVSSAIGQQNINTFTIDVFKDQQDIDQSALLISTATSGGGKYFKATEESAITNALKRIFSEIQSVNSVFASSSLPVSVNTQGTYLNQVFMGMFRPEGSAAPRWPGNLKQYKFGFLNGKLTLVDKNGEAAISTTTGFVTPCADSFWSTDTGRYWDFGTSLALGDCSAETSASPVAGSTSAYSDAPDGEVVEKGGAAQRLRGVTLSGTTVTTRTNYAECATGFTPATSACRNLFTCDGSSATSCTDLTGFITTNAGVSDSLSDDLIWWARGQDVDNENANTDGASAPIYNEMRPSVHGGVVHSQPAVVDFGGTIGTIAFYGADDGVFHAVDGGQTDTEGIELWGFIAPEIYSKFYRLRDNGLDSDADGTFAPLISFPGVTSTAPAPIPKDYFFDGSIGVHQKSGTVWIYPSMRRGGRAIYAFDVSTPTSPVMKWRKGCFTSDTTDDTVCSTGWSNIGQTWSTPHVVFLRGYVDGGGIAKPVLVFGGGYDQCEDDHIVAGVVSQTPECTGARKGAGIWFVDAATGDILRTYPTNYSVPGDVALIKDITTGYLNYVYAADSGGYVYRINAGTTDTTGTTFTSWTSNSAASQITLARLSETNHARKFLNGPSVVPTADYNAVLIGSGDREHPLVTDYACGNRSSTFTPTAGNYVANQFYMLVDTPTGYPSPAVTASDLVDVTTGTSTSVTASGTTTITNVSAGVTTTSTNGWKFNYGFCEQTVNEALTIGGSTFFGTNTPSSATGSSCVANLGIAKGYAVDFLTGMGSVAEYIGGGMPPSPVAGVVDVDGIKVPFCIGCIDPDEPTASALQGSKVEINPNSSRYRAYWYIEND
;
A
#
# COMPACT_ATOMS: atom_id res chain seq x y z
N ALA A 1 8.14 27.54 13.23
CA ALA A 1 8.54 28.12 11.95
C ALA A 1 9.14 29.52 12.16
N HIS A 2 10.44 29.66 11.97
CA HIS A 2 11.11 30.95 11.78
C HIS A 2 11.55 30.99 10.31
N ALA A 3 10.82 31.72 9.47
CA ALA A 3 11.36 32.15 8.17
C ALA A 3 12.25 33.36 8.44
N GLN A 4 13.56 33.24 8.23
CA GLN A 4 14.42 34.41 8.09
C GLN A 4 14.31 34.93 6.67
N ASP A 5 14.35 36.26 6.53
CA ASP A 5 14.61 36.91 5.25
C ASP A 5 15.88 36.32 4.63
N ASN A 6 15.73 35.75 3.43
CA ASN A 6 16.74 35.16 2.52
C ASN A 6 16.72 33.63 2.30
N VAL A 7 15.65 32.89 2.64
CA VAL A 7 15.43 31.55 2.07
C VAL A 7 14.00 31.45 1.49
N ALA A 8 13.94 31.21 0.17
CA ALA A 8 12.76 31.08 -0.69
C ALA A 8 11.83 32.31 -0.73
N ASP A 9 12.11 33.17 -1.71
CA ASP A 9 11.26 34.23 -2.25
C ASP A 9 10.80 35.37 -1.32
N ALA A 10 11.16 36.59 -1.73
CA ALA A 10 10.81 37.81 -1.03
C ALA A 10 9.29 38.03 -1.08
N ASN A 11 8.57 37.69 0.00
CA ASN A 11 7.32 38.33 0.46
C ASN A 11 6.69 37.71 1.73
N VAL A 12 7.36 36.81 2.45
CA VAL A 12 6.78 36.21 3.66
C VAL A 12 7.03 37.09 4.89
N ASN A 13 6.20 38.12 5.08
CA ASN A 13 6.21 38.92 6.31
C ASN A 13 5.23 38.33 7.36
N SER A 14 5.32 38.80 8.60
CA SER A 14 4.55 38.34 9.76
C SER A 14 3.02 38.41 9.63
N SER A 15 2.46 38.98 8.56
CA SER A 15 1.01 39.03 8.32
C SER A 15 0.43 37.75 7.71
N GLN A 16 1.26 36.81 7.24
CA GLN A 16 0.81 35.59 6.55
C GLN A 16 0.67 34.37 7.47
N PHE A 17 1.32 34.39 8.63
CA PHE A 17 1.00 33.50 9.73
C PHE A 17 0.05 34.29 10.64
N GLY A 18 -1.11 33.73 10.98
CA GLY A 18 -2.05 34.39 11.91
C GLY A 18 -1.36 34.88 13.18
N ALA A 19 -1.99 35.81 13.91
CA ALA A 19 -1.38 36.55 15.03
C ALA A 19 -0.85 35.69 16.21
N THR A 20 -0.98 34.37 16.16
CA THR A 20 -0.64 33.44 17.23
C THR A 20 0.36 32.38 16.76
N ARG A 21 1.54 32.35 17.40
CA ARG A 21 2.51 31.25 17.31
C ARG A 21 2.41 30.39 18.58
N TYR A 22 2.56 29.07 18.43
CA TYR A 22 2.27 28.09 19.49
C TYR A 22 3.47 27.52 20.27
N ALA A 23 4.72 27.93 20.03
CA ALA A 23 5.86 27.49 20.85
C ALA A 23 7.08 28.43 20.77
N GLY A 24 7.64 28.78 21.93
CA GLY A 24 8.84 29.60 22.11
C GLY A 24 8.94 30.13 23.54
N ASP A 25 10.06 30.78 23.89
CA ASP A 25 10.17 31.58 25.12
C ASP A 25 8.95 32.51 25.25
N PRO A 26 8.44 32.80 26.48
CA PRO A 26 7.34 33.73 26.66
C PRO A 26 7.80 35.15 26.28
N ASP A 27 7.68 35.46 24.99
CA ASP A 27 7.92 36.77 24.41
C ASP A 27 6.57 37.43 24.05
N PRO A 28 6.55 38.73 23.69
CA PRO A 28 5.32 39.45 23.36
C PRO A 28 4.54 38.92 22.14
N LYS A 29 5.05 37.90 21.43
CA LYS A 29 4.54 37.31 20.19
C LYS A 29 4.06 35.86 20.39
N SER A 30 4.27 35.26 21.57
CA SER A 30 3.76 33.94 21.96
C SER A 30 2.26 33.99 22.27
N ASP A 31 1.50 32.92 21.98
CA ASP A 31 0.07 32.86 22.30
C ASP A 31 -0.16 33.03 23.83
N PRO A 32 -0.79 34.13 24.28
CA PRO A 32 -1.01 34.40 25.71
C PRO A 32 -1.99 33.40 26.38
N TYR A 33 -2.69 32.58 25.60
CA TYR A 33 -3.60 31.52 26.06
C TYR A 33 -2.93 30.16 26.21
N ALA A 34 -1.75 29.94 25.61
CA ALA A 34 -1.00 28.69 25.71
C ALA A 34 -0.29 28.50 27.07
N PHE A 35 -0.36 29.48 27.98
CA PHE A 35 0.27 29.43 29.29
C PHE A 35 -0.68 29.88 30.41
N ILE A 36 -0.51 29.35 31.62
CA ILE A 36 -1.22 29.72 32.86
C ILE A 36 -0.23 30.13 33.96
N ASP A 37 -0.69 30.92 34.93
CA ASP A 37 0.08 31.23 36.14
C ASP A 37 -0.17 30.14 37.20
N SER A 38 0.74 30.03 38.17
CA SER A 38 0.72 29.07 39.30
C SER A 38 -0.45 29.26 40.30
N GLY A 39 -1.53 29.96 39.90
CA GLY A 39 -2.73 30.23 40.69
C GLY A 39 -3.96 30.60 39.83
N THR A 40 -4.68 29.57 39.36
CA THR A 40 -6.14 29.49 39.08
C THR A 40 -6.90 30.64 38.38
N THR A 41 -6.37 31.32 37.36
CA THR A 41 -7.26 31.98 36.38
C THR A 41 -6.73 31.92 34.94
N ALA A 42 -7.45 31.21 34.05
CA ALA A 42 -7.16 31.18 32.62
C ALA A 42 -7.44 32.56 31.98
N CYS A 43 -6.56 33.04 31.09
CA CYS A 43 -6.85 34.25 30.31
C CYS A 43 -8.04 33.94 29.37
N THR A 44 -9.12 34.70 29.46
CA THR A 44 -10.25 34.62 28.52
C THR A 44 -10.05 35.63 27.38
N PRO A 45 -10.76 35.49 26.25
CA PRO A 45 -10.69 36.44 25.12
C PRO A 45 -10.99 37.91 25.49
N THR A 46 -11.52 38.15 26.69
CA THR A 46 -11.91 39.48 27.20
C THR A 46 -10.90 40.08 28.20
N SER A 47 -9.76 39.42 28.45
CA SER A 47 -8.76 39.90 29.41
C SER A 47 -7.81 40.94 28.80
N THR A 48 -7.42 41.97 29.57
CA THR A 48 -6.51 43.03 29.10
C THR A 48 -5.07 42.54 29.03
N SER A 49 -4.32 42.96 28.01
CA SER A 49 -2.99 42.46 27.65
C SER A 49 -1.95 42.46 28.78
N ALA A 50 -2.08 43.35 29.77
CA ALA A 50 -1.17 43.43 30.91
C ALA A 50 -1.26 42.23 31.88
N ALA A 51 -2.36 41.47 31.88
CA ALA A 51 -2.55 40.31 32.77
C ALA A 51 -1.90 39.02 32.25
N CYS A 52 -1.42 38.99 31.00
CA CYS A 52 -0.92 37.76 30.36
C CYS A 52 0.58 37.82 29.97
N VAL A 53 1.37 38.75 30.54
CA VAL A 53 2.75 39.07 30.07
C VAL A 53 3.86 38.21 30.74
N ASN A 54 3.60 37.55 31.88
CA ASN A 54 4.62 36.82 32.64
C ASN A 54 4.17 35.40 33.02
N LYS A 55 3.92 34.52 32.03
CA LYS A 55 3.47 33.16 32.30
C LYS A 55 4.54 32.13 31.94
N THR A 56 4.74 31.15 32.81
CA THR A 56 5.82 30.15 32.68
C THR A 56 5.33 28.71 32.54
N ASN A 57 4.04 28.42 32.79
CA ASN A 57 3.51 27.05 32.75
C ASN A 57 2.62 26.86 31.52
N TYR A 58 2.96 25.90 30.66
CA TYR A 58 2.17 25.56 29.48
C TYR A 58 0.78 25.03 29.87
N ASN A 59 -0.26 25.57 29.26
CA ASN A 59 -1.66 25.19 29.46
C ASN A 59 -2.04 24.17 28.39
N SER A 60 -1.82 22.88 28.69
CA SER A 60 -2.16 21.79 27.77
C SER A 60 -3.65 21.81 27.41
N PRO A 61 -4.03 21.69 26.13
CA PRO A 61 -5.42 21.47 25.74
C PRO A 61 -5.93 20.08 26.14
N LEU A 62 -5.03 19.20 26.61
CA LEU A 62 -5.33 17.85 27.08
C LEU A 62 -5.61 17.86 28.59
N SER A 63 -6.69 17.19 28.98
CA SER A 63 -7.18 16.93 30.32
C SER A 63 -7.43 15.42 30.49
N SER A 64 -7.68 14.96 31.71
CA SER A 64 -8.07 13.56 31.94
C SER A 64 -9.39 13.16 31.24
N ALA A 65 -10.21 14.11 30.79
CA ALA A 65 -11.47 13.87 30.09
C ALA A 65 -11.34 13.83 28.55
N ASN A 66 -10.22 14.27 27.99
CA ASN A 66 -9.96 14.33 26.54
C ASN A 66 -8.52 13.91 26.17
N SER A 67 -7.88 13.11 27.03
CA SER A 67 -6.61 12.45 26.74
C SER A 67 -6.88 11.07 26.15
N CYS A 68 -6.36 10.84 24.94
CA CYS A 68 -6.27 9.52 24.33
C CYS A 68 -4.81 9.05 24.41
N ALA A 69 -4.58 7.75 24.57
CA ALA A 69 -3.28 7.14 24.83
C ALA A 69 -2.38 7.03 23.58
N LYS A 70 -2.21 8.12 22.80
CA LYS A 70 -1.19 8.24 21.74
C LYS A 70 -0.78 9.72 21.55
N ASN A 71 0.52 9.99 21.54
CA ASN A 71 1.09 11.34 21.36
C ASN A 71 1.84 11.42 20.02
N TYR A 72 1.67 12.51 19.27
CA TYR A 72 2.29 12.69 17.96
C TYR A 72 2.96 14.05 17.83
N VAL A 73 4.11 14.08 17.16
CA VAL A 73 4.80 15.31 16.72
C VAL A 73 4.88 15.27 15.20
N ILE A 74 4.41 16.33 14.54
CA ILE A 74 4.61 16.52 13.10
C ILE A 74 5.56 17.70 12.93
N PHE A 75 6.80 17.40 12.53
CA PHE A 75 7.80 18.42 12.24
C PHE A 75 7.78 18.76 10.77
N ILE A 76 7.59 20.04 10.43
CA ILE A 76 7.61 20.56 9.06
C ILE A 76 8.72 21.61 8.98
N GLY A 77 9.71 21.40 8.12
CA GLY A 77 10.87 22.30 8.05
C GLY A 77 11.56 22.33 6.69
N ASN A 78 12.16 23.49 6.38
CA ASN A 78 12.97 23.78 5.19
C ASN A 78 14.37 24.34 5.56
N GLY A 79 14.86 24.00 6.75
CA GLY A 79 16.12 24.50 7.32
C GLY A 79 16.08 24.49 8.85
N PHE A 80 17.25 24.44 9.51
CA PHE A 80 17.36 24.77 10.95
C PHE A 80 17.55 26.28 11.14
N PRO A 81 17.04 26.86 12.25
CA PRO A 81 17.30 28.27 12.56
C PRO A 81 18.82 28.53 12.65
N SER A 82 19.37 29.35 11.74
CA SER A 82 20.80 29.66 11.68
C SER A 82 21.28 30.66 12.73
N GLN A 83 20.39 31.14 13.59
CA GLN A 83 20.69 32.13 14.64
C GLN A 83 20.96 31.51 16.01
N ASP A 84 20.69 30.22 16.18
CA ASP A 84 20.82 29.55 17.48
C ASP A 84 21.95 28.52 17.44
N SER A 85 22.91 28.66 18.36
CA SER A 85 23.98 27.68 18.52
C SER A 85 23.36 26.31 18.89
N PRO A 86 23.79 25.19 18.28
CA PRO A 86 23.31 23.85 18.62
C PRO A 86 23.39 23.52 20.12
N SER A 87 24.30 24.19 20.83
CA SER A 87 24.50 24.03 22.28
C SER A 87 23.39 24.61 23.18
N THR A 88 22.53 25.51 22.68
CA THR A 88 21.61 26.28 23.54
C THR A 88 20.15 25.82 23.53
N LEU A 89 19.68 25.10 22.50
CA LEU A 89 18.23 24.79 22.36
C LEU A 89 17.82 23.47 23.01
N LEU A 90 18.73 22.50 23.09
CA LEU A 90 18.44 21.15 23.59
C LEU A 90 19.46 20.64 24.61
N GLY A 91 20.56 21.39 24.82
CA GLY A 91 21.70 20.96 25.63
C GLY A 91 22.39 19.70 25.07
N PRO A 92 23.63 19.39 25.50
CA PRO A 92 24.25 18.12 25.16
C PRO A 92 23.48 16.97 25.86
N PRO A 93 23.29 15.81 25.19
CA PRO A 93 22.67 14.62 25.78
C PRO A 93 23.32 14.16 27.10
N SER A 94 24.56 14.60 27.38
CA SER A 94 25.25 14.41 28.67
C SER A 94 24.47 14.94 29.89
N LEU A 95 23.41 15.73 29.69
CA LEU A 95 22.50 16.17 30.76
C LEU A 95 21.46 15.10 31.16
N LEU A 96 21.10 14.15 30.27
CA LEU A 96 20.09 13.11 30.51
C LEU A 96 20.44 12.16 31.68
N PRO A 97 21.70 11.68 31.82
CA PRO A 97 22.09 10.85 32.96
C PRO A 97 22.18 11.67 34.27
N THR A 98 22.62 12.93 34.20
CA THR A 98 22.86 13.76 35.39
C THR A 98 21.60 14.31 36.05
N GLN A 99 20.47 14.34 35.34
CA GLN A 99 19.16 14.79 35.87
C GLN A 99 18.25 13.61 36.28
N GLY A 100 18.77 12.38 36.27
CA GLY A 100 18.03 11.19 36.72
C GLY A 100 16.94 10.69 35.77
N VAL A 101 16.93 11.16 34.51
CA VAL A 101 15.91 10.81 33.51
C VAL A 101 16.29 9.53 32.74
N GLY A 102 17.59 9.19 32.67
CA GLY A 102 18.08 8.05 31.88
C GLY A 102 18.03 8.31 30.37
N GLY A 103 18.88 7.63 29.59
CA GLY A 103 18.93 7.79 28.13
C GLY A 103 20.30 7.47 27.51
N ASP A 104 20.31 6.95 26.28
CA ASP A 104 21.52 6.72 25.49
C ASP A 104 21.95 8.02 24.80
N VAL A 105 23.20 8.40 25.03
CA VAL A 105 23.82 9.63 24.53
C VAL A 105 24.70 9.39 23.30
N THR A 106 24.72 8.17 22.80
CA THR A 106 25.48 7.81 21.60
C THR A 106 24.85 8.47 20.38
N GLN A 107 25.65 9.21 19.62
CA GLN A 107 25.21 9.88 18.40
C GLN A 107 24.73 8.87 17.37
N LEU A 108 23.56 9.09 16.80
CA LEU A 108 23.00 8.25 15.75
C LEU A 108 23.75 8.48 14.42
N PRO A 109 24.08 7.41 13.68
CA PRO A 109 24.55 7.52 12.30
C PRO A 109 23.47 8.12 11.41
N LEU A 110 23.85 9.06 10.54
CA LEU A 110 22.95 9.63 9.53
C LEU A 110 23.02 8.82 8.23
N ALA A 111 21.91 8.76 7.51
CA ALA A 111 21.87 8.12 6.19
C ALA A 111 22.77 8.89 5.22
N ASN A 112 23.67 8.19 4.54
CA ASN A 112 24.41 8.78 3.44
C ASN A 112 23.46 8.92 2.26
N LEU A 113 23.38 10.14 1.70
CA LEU A 113 22.54 10.42 0.55
C LEU A 113 23.42 10.69 -0.67
N THR A 114 23.13 9.98 -1.77
CA THR A 114 23.65 10.31 -3.09
C THR A 114 22.79 11.39 -3.72
N SER A 115 23.41 12.50 -4.09
CA SER A 115 22.75 13.57 -4.83
C SER A 115 22.78 13.28 -6.33
N THR A 116 21.59 13.26 -6.91
CA THR A 116 21.41 13.33 -8.36
C THR A 116 20.95 14.74 -8.70
N THR A 117 21.84 15.45 -9.39
CA THR A 117 21.56 16.77 -9.92
C THR A 117 21.02 16.60 -11.34
N SER A 118 19.75 16.93 -11.53
CA SER A 118 19.11 16.93 -12.84
C SER A 118 18.85 18.36 -13.29
N THR A 119 19.31 18.71 -14.49
CA THR A 119 19.13 20.04 -15.07
C THR A 119 18.06 19.93 -16.14
N SER A 120 16.95 20.64 -15.97
CA SER A 120 15.81 20.61 -16.89
C SER A 120 15.47 22.01 -17.40
N SER A 121 15.21 22.12 -18.71
CA SER A 121 14.82 23.38 -19.36
C SER A 121 13.29 23.48 -19.42
N VAL A 122 12.71 24.44 -18.69
CA VAL A 122 11.26 24.68 -18.63
C VAL A 122 10.94 25.93 -19.43
N LEU A 123 9.88 25.86 -20.23
CA LEU A 123 9.35 27.03 -20.94
C LEU A 123 8.69 27.98 -19.92
N LEU A 124 9.36 29.09 -19.61
CA LEU A 124 8.90 30.04 -18.61
C LEU A 124 7.85 31.01 -19.16
N ALA A 125 8.03 31.45 -20.41
CA ALA A 125 7.12 32.39 -21.05
C ALA A 125 7.08 32.23 -22.58
N THR A 126 5.92 32.58 -23.15
CA THR A 126 5.70 32.82 -24.58
C THR A 126 5.14 34.24 -24.73
N PRO A 127 5.97 35.27 -25.00
CA PRO A 127 5.47 36.61 -25.29
C PRO A 127 4.57 36.56 -26.53
N GLY A 128 3.51 37.38 -26.52
CA GLY A 128 2.55 37.46 -27.62
C GLY A 128 3.23 37.68 -28.98
N CYS A 129 2.74 36.97 -30.00
CA CYS A 129 3.31 36.96 -31.33
C CYS A 129 3.28 38.40 -31.92
N GLY A 130 4.45 39.03 -32.08
CA GLY A 130 4.61 40.38 -32.64
C GLY A 130 5.37 40.36 -33.96
N THR A 131 4.92 41.14 -34.94
CA THR A 131 5.59 41.27 -36.25
C THR A 131 6.79 42.19 -36.13
N PHE A 132 8.01 41.65 -36.15
CA PHE A 132 9.23 42.45 -36.16
C PHE A 132 10.11 42.05 -37.34
N ALA A 133 10.48 43.04 -38.16
CA ALA A 133 11.36 42.83 -39.31
C ALA A 133 12.82 42.68 -38.83
N GLY A 134 13.43 41.51 -39.10
CA GLY A 134 14.89 41.33 -39.08
C GLY A 134 15.50 40.32 -38.11
N ASP A 135 14.76 39.41 -37.47
CA ASP A 135 15.35 38.47 -36.50
C ASP A 135 16.06 37.26 -37.16
N THR A 136 17.24 36.91 -36.63
CA THR A 136 17.95 35.62 -36.81
C THR A 136 18.17 34.97 -35.43
N ALA A 137 18.19 33.64 -35.35
CA ALA A 137 18.37 32.89 -34.10
C ALA A 137 19.63 33.32 -33.32
N GLY A 138 19.50 33.58 -32.00
CA GLY A 138 20.64 33.81 -31.08
C GLY A 138 20.75 35.18 -30.39
N LEU A 139 19.65 35.91 -30.15
CA LEU A 139 19.68 37.19 -29.41
C LEU A 139 20.02 37.02 -27.91
N SER A 140 20.66 38.03 -27.30
CA SER A 140 20.98 38.05 -25.86
C SER A 140 19.73 38.33 -25.00
N LEU A 141 19.69 37.81 -23.76
CA LEU A 141 18.58 38.02 -22.80
C LEU A 141 18.22 39.50 -22.60
N SER A 142 19.25 40.36 -22.58
CA SER A 142 19.12 41.83 -22.51
C SER A 142 18.42 42.46 -23.73
N ALA A 143 18.63 41.92 -24.93
CA ALA A 143 17.97 42.38 -26.15
C ALA A 143 16.50 41.91 -26.25
N CYS A 144 16.17 40.80 -25.60
CA CYS A 144 14.80 40.28 -25.53
C CYS A 144 13.94 41.09 -24.54
N LEU A 145 14.47 41.42 -23.36
CA LEU A 145 13.78 42.23 -22.34
C LEU A 145 13.56 43.68 -22.79
N ALA A 146 14.50 44.27 -23.54
CA ALA A 146 14.36 45.63 -24.06
C ALA A 146 13.16 45.82 -25.01
N LYS A 147 12.70 44.76 -25.69
CA LYS A 147 11.60 44.82 -26.68
C LYS A 147 10.19 44.74 -26.05
N ALA A 148 10.07 44.49 -24.74
CA ALA A 148 8.80 44.53 -23.99
C ALA A 148 8.54 45.88 -23.29
N SER A 149 9.34 46.90 -23.61
CA SER A 149 9.30 48.22 -22.98
C SER A 149 8.80 49.30 -23.95
N LYS A 150 8.10 50.32 -23.45
CA LYS A 150 7.57 51.45 -24.24
C LYS A 150 8.25 52.74 -23.83
N THR A 151 8.70 53.54 -24.79
CA THR A 151 9.21 54.89 -24.51
C THR A 151 8.08 55.76 -23.99
N VAL A 152 8.27 56.37 -22.83
CA VAL A 152 7.28 57.21 -22.16
C VAL A 152 7.80 58.62 -22.02
N THR A 153 6.93 59.60 -22.29
CA THR A 153 7.20 61.00 -21.97
C THR A 153 6.59 61.31 -20.62
N ILE A 154 7.42 61.76 -19.68
CA ILE A 154 6.98 62.11 -18.32
C ILE A 154 6.74 63.61 -18.27
N ALA A 155 5.51 64.02 -17.94
CA ALA A 155 5.16 65.41 -17.66
C ALA A 155 5.21 65.64 -16.15
N THR A 156 6.12 66.50 -15.71
CA THR A 156 6.29 66.86 -14.30
C THR A 156 5.09 67.65 -13.78
N GLY A 157 4.51 67.22 -12.66
CA GLY A 157 3.33 67.80 -12.02
C GLY A 157 2.91 67.01 -10.77
N ASN A 158 1.93 67.54 -10.03
CA ASN A 158 1.24 66.82 -8.95
C ASN A 158 -0.24 66.70 -9.33
N PRO A 159 -0.69 65.57 -9.91
CA PRO A 159 0.07 64.33 -10.14
C PRO A 159 0.86 64.31 -11.47
N ALA A 160 1.88 63.45 -11.54
CA ALA A 160 2.67 63.21 -12.75
C ALA A 160 1.85 62.48 -13.81
N VAL A 161 2.07 62.80 -15.10
CA VAL A 161 1.38 62.15 -16.23
C VAL A 161 2.39 61.54 -17.18
N PHE A 162 2.19 60.27 -17.51
CA PHE A 162 3.03 59.49 -18.42
C PHE A 162 2.30 59.35 -19.75
N THR A 163 2.97 59.67 -20.85
CA THR A 163 2.38 59.63 -22.19
C THR A 163 3.12 58.64 -23.07
N SER A 164 2.38 57.73 -23.70
CA SER A 164 2.85 56.78 -24.72
C SER A 164 1.66 56.40 -25.61
N THR A 165 1.75 56.68 -26.91
CA THR A 165 0.66 56.41 -27.85
C THR A 165 0.30 54.92 -27.91
N ALA A 166 -0.99 54.60 -27.83
CA ALA A 166 -1.55 53.24 -27.82
C ALA A 166 -0.80 52.30 -26.87
N HIS A 167 -0.63 52.71 -25.61
CA HIS A 167 0.17 51.95 -24.65
C HIS A 167 -0.45 50.61 -24.25
N GLY A 168 -1.77 50.45 -24.36
CA GLY A 168 -2.47 49.18 -24.11
C GLY A 168 -2.54 48.73 -22.65
N LEU A 169 -2.03 49.55 -21.73
CA LEU A 169 -2.04 49.32 -20.28
C LEU A 169 -3.44 49.41 -19.68
N VAL A 170 -3.73 48.58 -18.68
CA VAL A 170 -4.96 48.65 -17.87
C VAL A 170 -4.66 49.03 -16.42
N ALA A 171 -5.67 49.50 -15.68
CA ALA A 171 -5.50 49.85 -14.28
C ALA A 171 -5.17 48.60 -13.45
N GLY A 172 -4.11 48.67 -12.65
CA GLY A 172 -3.55 47.56 -11.87
C GLY A 172 -2.25 47.01 -12.44
N ASP A 173 -1.90 47.32 -13.70
CA ASP A 173 -0.65 46.84 -14.32
C ASP A 173 0.58 47.35 -13.55
N SER A 174 1.55 46.48 -13.26
CA SER A 174 2.82 46.83 -12.63
C SER A 174 3.93 47.09 -13.66
N LEU A 175 4.71 48.14 -13.44
CA LEU A 175 5.79 48.54 -14.32
C LEU A 175 6.93 49.21 -13.57
N SER A 176 8.13 49.21 -14.14
CA SER A 176 9.27 49.99 -13.67
C SER A 176 9.73 50.99 -14.71
N LEU A 177 10.34 52.06 -14.22
CA LEU A 177 10.88 53.13 -15.06
C LEU A 177 12.39 52.93 -15.24
N ALA A 178 12.85 53.09 -16.48
CA ALA A 178 14.26 53.17 -16.84
C ALA A 178 14.51 54.47 -17.62
N THR A 179 15.71 55.00 -17.55
CA THR A 179 16.08 56.22 -18.28
C THR A 179 17.52 56.14 -18.77
N THR A 180 17.81 56.76 -19.91
CA THR A 180 19.20 56.95 -20.39
C THR A 180 19.88 58.19 -19.80
N GLY A 181 19.15 59.00 -19.02
CA GLY A 181 19.64 60.19 -18.32
C GLY A 181 19.11 60.25 -16.89
N ALA A 182 18.59 61.39 -16.43
CA ALA A 182 18.01 61.54 -15.09
C ALA A 182 16.47 61.55 -15.14
N LEU A 183 15.81 60.76 -14.28
CA LEU A 183 14.37 60.83 -14.05
C LEU A 183 14.01 62.09 -13.23
N PRO A 184 12.76 62.60 -13.34
CA PRO A 184 12.26 63.64 -12.43
C PRO A 184 12.34 63.22 -10.95
N ASN A 185 12.56 64.19 -10.07
CA ASN A 185 12.52 63.98 -8.63
C ASN A 185 11.12 63.50 -8.20
N GLY A 186 11.08 62.46 -7.37
CA GLY A 186 9.87 61.78 -6.94
C GLY A 186 9.61 60.44 -7.66
N LEU A 187 10.41 60.12 -8.69
CA LEU A 187 10.38 58.84 -9.39
C LEU A 187 11.77 58.21 -9.37
N GLU A 188 11.84 56.94 -8.98
CA GLU A 188 13.10 56.20 -8.86
C GLU A 188 13.18 55.12 -9.96
N PRO A 189 14.32 54.98 -10.65
CA PRO A 189 14.48 53.94 -11.65
C PRO A 189 14.42 52.57 -11.00
N LEU A 190 13.92 51.57 -11.73
CA LEU A 190 13.76 50.17 -11.26
C LEU A 190 12.88 49.99 -10.02
N THR A 191 12.12 51.02 -9.63
CA THR A 191 11.09 50.91 -8.60
C THR A 191 9.78 50.45 -9.23
N THR A 192 9.06 49.54 -8.57
CA THR A 192 7.77 49.04 -9.04
C THR A 192 6.66 50.05 -8.78
N TYR A 193 5.96 50.41 -9.84
CA TYR A 193 4.80 51.29 -9.82
C TYR A 193 3.60 50.61 -10.46
N TYR A 194 2.39 50.95 -10.02
CA TYR A 194 1.13 50.43 -10.52
C TYR A 194 0.37 51.49 -11.31
N VAL A 195 -0.15 51.12 -12.48
CA VAL A 195 -1.02 51.96 -13.29
C VAL A 195 -2.35 52.14 -12.57
N ILE A 196 -2.77 53.38 -12.36
CA ILE A 196 -4.04 53.68 -11.70
C ILE A 196 -5.12 54.09 -12.71
N ALA A 197 -6.38 53.81 -12.42
CA ALA A 197 -7.49 54.14 -13.30
C ALA A 197 -7.66 55.66 -13.54
N SER A 198 -7.25 56.49 -12.56
CA SER A 198 -7.34 57.95 -12.66
C SER A 198 -6.30 58.51 -13.63
N GLY A 199 -6.75 59.00 -14.78
CA GLY A 199 -5.88 59.55 -15.85
C GLY A 199 -5.44 58.53 -16.90
N LEU A 200 -5.96 57.30 -16.84
CA LEU A 200 -5.74 56.25 -17.83
C LEU A 200 -6.60 56.48 -19.09
N THR A 201 -5.95 56.62 -20.24
CA THR A 201 -6.58 56.70 -21.56
C THR A 201 -5.88 55.71 -22.51
N ALA A 202 -6.08 55.79 -23.83
CA ALA A 202 -5.32 54.98 -24.78
C ALA A 202 -3.84 55.43 -24.90
N ASP A 203 -3.54 56.69 -24.56
CA ASP A 203 -2.26 57.33 -24.84
C ASP A 203 -1.58 57.93 -23.59
N THR A 204 -2.28 57.98 -22.45
CA THR A 204 -1.77 58.56 -21.19
C THR A 204 -2.15 57.72 -19.98
N PHE A 205 -1.30 57.69 -18.97
CA PHE A 205 -1.56 57.02 -17.70
C PHE A 205 -0.86 57.69 -16.52
N ARG A 206 -1.22 57.26 -15.30
CA ARG A 206 -0.59 57.69 -14.05
C ARG A 206 -0.16 56.48 -13.23
N LEU A 207 0.81 56.70 -12.35
CA LEU A 207 1.46 55.66 -11.56
C LEU A 207 1.30 55.89 -10.07
N SER A 208 1.32 54.82 -9.27
CA SER A 208 1.34 54.81 -7.81
C SER A 208 2.31 53.75 -7.28
N LEU A 209 2.93 53.94 -6.12
CA LEU A 209 3.75 52.91 -5.46
C LEU A 209 2.94 51.71 -4.94
N THR A 210 1.61 51.83 -4.83
CA THR A 210 0.73 50.72 -4.41
C THR A 210 -0.45 50.56 -5.37
N ALA A 211 -0.94 49.33 -5.53
CA ALA A 211 -2.08 49.06 -6.41
C ALA A 211 -3.33 49.84 -5.98
N GLY A 212 -3.85 50.70 -6.87
CA GLY A 212 -4.99 51.58 -6.59
C GLY A 212 -4.68 52.77 -5.66
N GLY A 213 -3.41 53.00 -5.32
CA GLY A 213 -2.96 54.08 -4.45
C GLY A 213 -3.01 55.48 -5.09
N ALA A 214 -2.55 56.48 -4.34
CA ALA A 214 -2.48 57.86 -4.82
C ALA A 214 -1.42 58.00 -5.94
N ALA A 215 -1.70 58.89 -6.90
CA ALA A 215 -0.81 59.13 -8.02
C ALA A 215 0.50 59.79 -7.58
N GLU A 216 1.63 59.29 -8.08
CA GLU A 216 2.95 59.85 -7.81
C GLU A 216 3.11 61.27 -8.38
N SER A 217 3.92 62.07 -7.70
CA SER A 217 4.28 63.43 -8.13
C SER A 217 5.69 63.44 -8.72
N ALA A 218 5.91 64.23 -9.76
CA ALA A 218 7.21 64.38 -10.42
C ALA A 218 7.59 65.85 -10.54
N SER A 219 8.80 66.23 -10.14
CA SER A 219 9.29 67.62 -10.21
C SER A 219 10.76 67.72 -10.62
N GLY A 220 11.22 68.91 -11.01
CA GLY A 220 12.61 69.15 -11.42
C GLY A 220 12.89 68.85 -12.90
N SER A 221 14.16 69.00 -13.29
CA SER A 221 14.63 68.80 -14.68
C SER A 221 14.93 67.34 -14.98
N GLN A 222 14.40 66.81 -16.08
CA GLN A 222 14.66 65.45 -16.57
C GLN A 222 15.55 65.46 -17.82
N SER A 223 16.24 64.36 -18.09
CA SER A 223 17.07 64.20 -19.30
C SER A 223 17.12 62.75 -19.78
N GLY A 224 17.39 62.57 -21.06
CA GLY A 224 17.45 61.24 -21.68
C GLY A 224 16.07 60.71 -22.11
N THR A 225 16.06 59.49 -22.61
CA THR A 225 14.85 58.78 -23.04
C THR A 225 14.35 57.94 -21.87
N HIS A 226 13.13 58.21 -21.41
CA HIS A 226 12.48 57.43 -20.35
C HIS A 226 11.67 56.29 -20.95
N THR A 227 11.71 55.13 -20.30
CA THR A 227 11.07 53.91 -20.77
C THR A 227 10.33 53.27 -19.62
N ALA A 228 9.08 52.88 -19.83
CA ALA A 228 8.32 52.07 -18.89
C ALA A 228 8.33 50.63 -19.40
N ALA A 229 8.80 49.71 -18.57
CA ALA A 229 8.81 48.29 -18.87
C ALA A 229 7.87 47.57 -17.89
N TYR A 230 7.11 46.60 -18.39
CA TYR A 230 6.42 45.67 -17.50
C TYR A 230 7.46 45.01 -16.58
N MET A 231 7.24 45.12 -15.28
CA MET A 231 8.01 44.33 -14.33
C MET A 231 7.43 42.92 -14.38
N TRP A 232 8.09 42.03 -15.12
CA TRP A 232 8.04 40.61 -14.76
C TRP A 232 8.89 40.45 -13.51
N ASP A 233 8.31 40.72 -12.36
CA ASP A 233 8.76 40.05 -11.16
C ASP A 233 8.61 38.53 -11.39
N ALA A 234 9.57 37.76 -10.87
CA ALA A 234 9.45 36.34 -10.54
C ALA A 234 9.70 35.24 -11.61
N TYR A 235 10.97 34.80 -11.75
CA TYR A 235 11.27 33.35 -11.76
C TYR A 235 12.40 33.01 -10.78
N PRO A 236 12.15 33.10 -9.48
CA PRO A 236 13.11 32.79 -8.44
C PRO A 236 13.31 31.27 -8.43
N GLY A 237 14.56 30.81 -8.56
CA GLY A 237 14.92 29.38 -8.61
C GLY A 237 15.51 28.85 -9.94
N TYR A 238 15.61 29.68 -11.00
CA TYR A 238 16.24 29.27 -12.27
C TYR A 238 17.66 29.83 -12.41
N GLU A 239 18.63 28.97 -12.76
CA GLU A 239 20.06 29.28 -12.73
C GLU A 239 20.55 29.98 -14.01
N THR A 240 19.95 29.67 -15.17
CA THR A 240 20.28 30.27 -16.47
C THR A 240 19.04 30.39 -17.35
N TYR A 241 19.05 31.31 -18.31
CA TYR A 241 17.94 31.53 -19.24
C TYR A 241 18.44 31.47 -20.68
N SER A 242 17.67 30.86 -21.57
CA SER A 242 17.95 30.81 -23.01
C SER A 242 16.73 31.22 -23.83
N CYS A 243 16.96 31.88 -24.96
CA CYS A 243 15.92 32.30 -25.90
C CYS A 243 16.07 31.51 -27.19
N THR A 244 15.00 30.87 -27.65
CA THR A 244 14.95 30.21 -28.97
C THR A 244 13.78 30.73 -29.80
N SER A 245 14.01 30.91 -31.09
CA SER A 245 12.97 31.26 -32.05
C SER A 245 12.10 30.04 -32.34
N PHE A 246 10.81 30.12 -32.06
CA PHE A 246 9.85 29.04 -32.30
C PHE A 246 8.83 29.50 -33.36
N SER A 247 8.67 28.70 -34.42
CA SER A 247 7.91 29.05 -35.63
C SER A 247 6.39 28.80 -35.53
N GLU A 248 5.87 28.31 -34.40
CA GLU A 248 4.47 27.91 -34.29
C GLU A 248 3.81 28.54 -33.05
N CYS A 249 2.82 29.43 -33.25
CA CYS A 249 1.95 29.93 -32.19
C CYS A 249 0.88 28.85 -31.86
N PRO A 250 0.52 28.58 -30.59
CA PRO A 250 -0.51 27.59 -30.24
C PRO A 250 -1.89 28.02 -30.76
N GLY A 251 -2.45 27.25 -31.69
CA GLY A 251 -3.79 27.49 -32.28
C GLY A 251 -3.88 27.35 -33.80
N GLY A 252 -2.76 27.14 -34.51
CA GLY A 252 -2.74 26.85 -35.95
C GLY A 252 -2.18 25.46 -36.22
N SER A 253 -2.97 24.61 -36.87
CA SER A 253 -2.56 23.29 -37.37
C SER A 253 -1.32 23.39 -38.25
N THR A 254 -0.35 22.51 -37.99
CA THR A 254 0.84 22.32 -38.81
C THR A 254 0.50 21.46 -40.02
N THR A 255 0.54 22.06 -41.20
CA THR A 255 0.75 21.28 -42.42
C THR A 255 1.70 22.06 -43.31
N VAL A 256 2.95 21.59 -43.34
CA VAL A 256 3.91 21.96 -44.38
C VAL A 256 3.38 21.36 -45.67
N THR A 257 3.09 22.19 -46.67
CA THR A 257 2.87 21.70 -48.03
C THR A 257 3.81 22.43 -48.97
N ASP A 258 4.59 21.65 -49.71
CA ASP A 258 5.37 22.09 -50.86
C ASP A 258 4.44 22.77 -51.87
N ASP A 259 4.84 23.94 -52.38
CA ASP A 259 4.15 24.60 -53.49
C ASP A 259 4.35 23.78 -54.78
N LEU A 260 3.39 22.90 -55.07
CA LEU A 260 3.20 22.26 -56.37
C LEU A 260 2.52 23.23 -57.32
N ILE A 261 3.25 23.73 -58.32
CA ILE A 261 2.63 24.40 -59.47
C ILE A 261 1.80 23.37 -60.23
N GLY A 262 0.48 23.58 -60.28
CA GLY A 262 -0.51 22.66 -60.83
C GLY A 262 -0.19 22.12 -62.24
N THR A 263 -0.45 20.81 -62.39
CA THR A 263 -0.12 19.94 -63.52
C THR A 263 -1.08 20.07 -64.71
N SER A 264 -1.02 21.17 -65.46
CA SER A 264 -1.76 21.27 -66.74
C SER A 264 -0.91 21.73 -67.93
N ALA A 265 0.29 21.15 -68.07
CA ALA A 265 1.09 21.25 -69.31
C ALA A 265 1.85 19.95 -69.65
N CYS A 266 1.35 18.78 -69.23
CA CYS A 266 1.83 17.51 -69.77
C CYS A 266 1.37 17.41 -71.23
N ASN A 267 2.23 17.85 -72.17
CA ASN A 267 2.36 17.40 -73.57
C ASN A 267 3.15 18.40 -74.45
N VAL A 268 3.67 19.52 -73.93
CA VAL A 268 4.26 20.58 -74.78
C VAL A 268 5.80 20.50 -74.89
N TYR A 269 6.48 19.75 -74.03
CA TYR A 269 7.96 19.68 -74.05
C TYR A 269 8.43 18.24 -74.21
N SER A 270 9.29 18.00 -75.20
CA SER A 270 9.71 16.65 -75.61
C SER A 270 10.64 15.93 -74.61
N SER A 271 11.12 16.62 -73.58
CA SER A 271 11.88 16.01 -72.47
C SER A 271 11.87 16.91 -71.22
N THR A 272 12.17 16.33 -70.06
CA THR A 272 12.37 17.05 -68.79
C THR A 272 13.48 18.09 -68.86
N ALA A 273 14.53 17.85 -69.65
CA ALA A 273 15.61 18.81 -69.88
C ALA A 273 15.15 20.02 -70.70
N THR A 274 14.30 19.81 -71.71
CA THR A 274 13.70 20.90 -72.52
C THR A 274 12.69 21.71 -71.69
N CYS A 275 11.90 21.04 -70.84
CA CYS A 275 11.01 21.68 -69.86
C CYS A 275 11.79 22.59 -68.91
N ALA A 276 12.86 22.08 -68.30
CA ALA A 276 13.71 22.82 -67.37
C ALA A 276 14.46 23.98 -68.05
N SER A 277 14.96 23.79 -69.27
CA SER A 277 15.67 24.86 -69.99
C SER A 277 14.73 25.99 -70.41
N GLU A 278 13.54 25.67 -70.90
CA GLU A 278 12.58 26.70 -71.34
C GLU A 278 11.93 27.43 -70.16
N THR A 279 11.65 26.75 -69.04
CA THR A 279 11.18 27.38 -67.79
C THR A 279 12.23 28.28 -67.16
N ALA A 280 13.51 27.91 -67.21
CA ALA A 280 14.60 28.77 -66.76
C ALA A 280 14.72 30.06 -67.59
N THR A 281 14.47 30.01 -68.91
CA THR A 281 14.42 31.22 -69.76
C THR A 281 13.14 32.04 -69.60
N ALA A 282 12.00 31.40 -69.33
CA ALA A 282 10.71 32.09 -69.19
C ALA A 282 10.53 32.75 -67.81
N PHE A 283 11.13 32.16 -66.77
CA PHE A 283 11.08 32.61 -65.38
C PHE A 283 12.48 32.61 -64.76
N PRO A 284 13.38 33.50 -65.22
CA PRO A 284 14.74 33.57 -64.69
C PRO A 284 14.76 34.21 -63.29
N THR A 285 13.76 35.02 -62.96
CA THR A 285 13.66 35.75 -61.69
C THR A 285 12.23 35.71 -61.15
N SER A 286 12.08 35.66 -59.83
CA SER A 286 10.80 35.83 -59.17
C SER A 286 10.24 37.24 -59.42
N PRO A 287 8.93 37.48 -59.21
CA PRO A 287 8.34 38.82 -59.26
C PRO A 287 9.02 39.85 -58.35
N ASN A 288 9.79 39.39 -57.35
CA ASN A 288 10.54 40.20 -56.40
C ASN A 288 12.02 40.37 -56.80
N GLY A 289 12.38 40.04 -58.05
CA GLY A 289 13.72 40.29 -58.63
C GLY A 289 14.81 39.29 -58.25
N THR A 290 14.47 38.19 -57.57
CA THR A 290 15.45 37.16 -57.16
C THR A 290 15.60 36.12 -58.26
N THR A 291 16.83 35.88 -58.73
CA THR A 291 17.11 34.86 -59.77
C THR A 291 16.86 33.47 -59.23
N TYR A 292 16.00 32.68 -59.90
CA TYR A 292 15.80 31.28 -59.54
C TYR A 292 17.06 30.48 -59.91
N THR A 293 17.65 29.77 -58.96
CA THR A 293 18.92 29.06 -59.13
C THR A 293 18.76 27.60 -59.56
N SER A 294 17.55 27.05 -59.56
CA SER A 294 17.25 25.70 -60.05
C SER A 294 15.77 25.51 -60.39
N HIS A 295 15.50 24.81 -61.50
CA HIS A 295 14.15 24.47 -61.98
C HIS A 295 14.04 22.95 -62.12
N TYR A 296 13.02 22.34 -61.53
CA TYR A 296 12.78 20.90 -61.62
C TYR A 296 11.38 20.61 -62.17
N CYS A 297 11.29 19.71 -63.16
CA CYS A 297 10.03 19.22 -63.71
C CYS A 297 9.80 17.77 -63.24
N VAL A 298 8.68 17.50 -62.57
CA VAL A 298 8.28 16.15 -62.13
C VAL A 298 7.20 15.58 -63.06
N VAL A 299 7.38 14.34 -63.49
CA VAL A 299 6.34 13.51 -64.10
C VAL A 299 5.87 12.53 -63.04
N ALA A 300 4.61 12.62 -62.63
CA ALA A 300 4.03 11.68 -61.68
C ALA A 300 2.90 10.90 -62.34
N ASP A 301 3.11 9.60 -62.44
CA ASP A 301 2.13 8.60 -62.83
C ASP A 301 1.14 8.36 -61.69
N SER A 302 -0.13 8.19 -62.05
CA SER A 302 -1.23 7.60 -61.26
C SER A 302 -1.53 8.12 -59.84
N ALA A 303 -2.55 8.98 -59.72
CA ALA A 303 -3.79 8.72 -58.94
C ALA A 303 -4.60 10.01 -58.72
N CYS A 304 -5.55 10.26 -59.63
CA CYS A 304 -6.70 11.13 -59.43
C CYS A 304 -7.87 10.32 -58.88
N VAL A 305 -8.49 10.70 -57.75
CA VAL A 305 -9.94 10.90 -57.47
C VAL A 305 -10.07 11.33 -55.99
N SER A 306 -11.04 12.09 -55.44
CA SER A 306 -12.38 12.56 -55.87
C SER A 306 -12.94 13.64 -54.91
N THR A 307 -13.48 14.74 -55.46
CA THR A 307 -14.80 15.43 -55.16
C THR A 307 -15.08 16.09 -53.77
N PRO A 308 -16.18 16.86 -53.60
CA PRO A 308 -16.46 18.23 -54.07
C PRO A 308 -17.01 19.18 -52.94
N ASP A 309 -17.35 20.43 -53.30
CA ASP A 309 -18.04 21.50 -52.52
C ASP A 309 -17.16 22.29 -51.51
N ASN A 310 -17.14 23.63 -51.48
CA ASN A 310 -18.22 24.62 -51.62
C ASN A 310 -17.68 26.03 -52.01
N ALA A 311 -18.57 26.88 -52.52
CA ALA A 311 -18.38 28.20 -53.15
C ALA A 311 -17.71 29.29 -52.27
N THR A 312 -16.93 30.23 -52.86
CA THR A 312 -17.34 31.64 -53.05
C THR A 312 -16.35 32.46 -53.91
N ASN A 313 -16.88 33.38 -54.74
CA ASN A 313 -16.22 34.20 -55.78
C ASN A 313 -15.56 35.49 -55.19
N PRO A 314 -14.47 36.06 -55.75
CA PRO A 314 -13.64 37.07 -55.08
C PRO A 314 -13.99 38.54 -55.39
N ILE A 315 -15.13 38.85 -56.01
CA ILE A 315 -15.62 40.24 -56.11
C ILE A 315 -16.52 40.49 -54.91
N GLN A 316 -15.96 41.05 -53.84
CA GLN A 316 -16.78 41.43 -52.69
C GLN A 316 -17.89 42.38 -53.13
N ASN A 317 -19.12 42.00 -52.75
CA ASN A 317 -20.36 42.75 -52.89
C ASN A 317 -20.12 44.25 -52.65
N PRO A 318 -20.17 45.12 -53.68
CA PRO A 318 -19.94 46.53 -53.47
C PRO A 318 -21.11 47.07 -52.65
N SER A 319 -20.87 47.32 -51.37
CA SER A 319 -21.76 48.07 -50.49
C SER A 319 -21.93 49.54 -50.91
N ALA A 320 -21.34 49.94 -52.05
CA ALA A 320 -21.51 51.23 -52.70
C ALA A 320 -22.69 51.21 -53.69
N CYS A 321 -23.53 52.23 -53.59
CA CYS A 321 -24.69 52.39 -54.45
C CYS A 321 -24.28 52.93 -55.81
N ILE A 322 -24.53 52.16 -56.87
CA ILE A 322 -24.15 52.50 -58.25
C ILE A 322 -25.35 53.09 -59.01
N PRO A 323 -25.15 54.08 -59.90
CA PRO A 323 -26.23 54.73 -60.66
C PRO A 323 -26.69 53.87 -61.85
N ALA A 324 -27.02 52.60 -61.59
CA ALA A 324 -27.44 51.63 -62.60
C ALA A 324 -28.82 51.05 -62.26
N ALA A 325 -29.85 51.39 -63.06
CA ALA A 325 -31.23 50.98 -62.80
C ALA A 325 -31.56 49.54 -63.24
N THR A 326 -30.69 48.91 -64.04
CA THR A 326 -30.88 47.55 -64.58
C THR A 326 -29.60 46.73 -64.47
N ALA A 327 -29.73 45.40 -64.47
CA ALA A 327 -28.59 44.49 -64.37
C ALA A 327 -27.59 44.66 -65.52
N ALA A 328 -28.10 44.94 -66.73
CA ALA A 328 -27.25 45.25 -67.89
C ALA A 328 -26.47 46.55 -67.71
N ALA A 329 -27.13 47.62 -67.22
CA ALA A 329 -26.45 48.88 -66.92
C ALA A 329 -25.42 48.74 -65.77
N CYS A 330 -25.64 47.80 -64.84
CA CYS A 330 -24.67 47.43 -63.82
C CYS A 330 -23.44 46.73 -64.42
N VAL A 331 -23.64 45.78 -65.35
CA VAL A 331 -22.55 45.11 -66.06
C VAL A 331 -21.75 46.10 -66.90
N ASP A 332 -22.41 47.05 -67.57
CA ASP A 332 -21.73 48.10 -68.34
C ASP A 332 -20.90 49.03 -67.44
N TRP A 333 -21.46 49.40 -66.28
CA TRP A 333 -20.74 50.17 -65.27
C TRP A 333 -19.52 49.40 -64.73
N ALA A 334 -19.65 48.09 -64.46
CA ALA A 334 -18.57 47.23 -63.99
C ALA A 334 -17.45 47.07 -65.03
N ASN A 335 -17.80 46.81 -66.30
CA ASN A 335 -16.84 46.76 -67.40
C ASN A 335 -16.05 48.07 -67.57
N THR A 336 -16.67 49.21 -67.26
CA THR A 336 -16.06 50.54 -67.40
C THR A 336 -15.15 50.90 -66.23
N ASN A 337 -15.54 50.52 -65.00
CA ASN A 337 -14.86 50.99 -63.78
C ASN A 337 -13.97 49.92 -63.12
N ILE A 338 -14.04 48.65 -63.53
CA ILE A 338 -13.27 47.53 -62.98
C ILE A 338 -12.47 46.86 -64.11
N THR A 339 -11.50 47.58 -64.64
CA THR A 339 -10.82 47.26 -65.91
C THR A 339 -9.90 46.04 -65.89
N ASN A 340 -9.55 45.52 -64.70
CA ASN A 340 -8.69 44.35 -64.53
C ASN A 340 -9.44 43.01 -64.65
N TYR A 341 -10.76 43.03 -64.81
CA TYR A 341 -11.59 41.83 -64.92
C TYR A 341 -12.56 41.94 -66.11
N THR A 342 -13.04 40.83 -66.64
CA THR A 342 -14.04 40.80 -67.72
C THR A 342 -15.00 39.61 -67.62
N GLY A 343 -16.06 39.66 -68.43
CA GLY A 343 -17.11 38.65 -68.41
C GLY A 343 -17.96 38.77 -67.16
N PHE A 344 -18.38 40.01 -66.85
CA PHE A 344 -19.16 40.31 -65.66
C PHE A 344 -20.63 39.93 -65.79
N SER A 345 -21.23 39.52 -64.68
CA SER A 345 -22.67 39.37 -64.49
C SER A 345 -23.11 40.06 -63.21
N CYS A 346 -24.23 40.78 -63.24
CA CYS A 346 -24.82 41.37 -62.04
C CYS A 346 -26.11 40.64 -61.62
N SER A 347 -26.27 40.36 -60.33
CA SER A 347 -27.46 39.72 -59.75
C SER A 347 -27.87 40.38 -58.43
N GLY A 348 -29.16 40.36 -58.09
CA GLY A 348 -29.70 41.02 -56.88
C GLY A 348 -29.64 42.55 -56.92
N LYS A 349 -30.73 43.23 -56.50
CA LYS A 349 -30.74 44.70 -56.40
C LYS A 349 -31.44 45.20 -55.15
N THR A 350 -30.85 46.21 -54.51
CA THR A 350 -31.45 46.92 -53.37
C THR A 350 -31.31 48.43 -53.58
N SER A 351 -32.40 49.18 -53.45
CA SER A 351 -32.41 50.64 -53.66
C SER A 351 -31.76 51.38 -52.50
N CYS A 352 -30.86 52.31 -52.84
CA CYS A 352 -30.06 53.06 -51.87
C CYS A 352 -30.55 54.48 -51.57
N GLY A 353 -31.71 54.86 -52.12
CA GLY A 353 -32.20 56.24 -52.13
C GLY A 353 -31.83 56.98 -53.43
N GLY A 354 -32.80 57.64 -54.05
CA GLY A 354 -32.66 58.22 -55.39
C GLY A 354 -32.65 57.17 -56.52
N SER A 355 -32.16 57.54 -57.70
CA SER A 355 -32.05 56.65 -58.88
C SER A 355 -30.82 55.74 -58.88
N THR A 356 -30.28 55.40 -57.69
CA THR A 356 -29.09 54.55 -57.51
C THR A 356 -29.43 53.26 -56.75
N PHE A 357 -28.70 52.19 -57.05
CA PHE A 357 -28.99 50.83 -56.61
C PHE A 357 -27.68 50.11 -56.25
N SER A 358 -27.71 49.25 -55.24
CA SER A 358 -26.62 48.31 -54.97
C SER A 358 -26.92 46.97 -55.66
N TRP A 359 -25.89 46.36 -56.25
CA TRP A 359 -25.95 45.14 -57.05
C TRP A 359 -24.82 44.17 -56.65
N VAL A 360 -25.06 42.87 -56.69
CA VAL A 360 -24.00 41.85 -56.56
C VAL A 360 -23.37 41.65 -57.94
N ILE A 361 -22.04 41.72 -58.03
CA ILE A 361 -21.30 41.68 -59.31
C ILE A 361 -20.30 40.52 -59.27
N ASP A 362 -20.35 39.65 -60.27
CA ASP A 362 -19.44 38.51 -60.47
C ASP A 362 -18.65 38.68 -61.77
N ALA A 363 -17.40 38.24 -61.83
CA ALA A 363 -16.60 38.17 -63.07
C ALA A 363 -16.13 36.74 -63.33
N SER A 364 -15.99 36.39 -64.60
CA SER A 364 -15.53 35.07 -65.04
C SER A 364 -14.07 35.04 -65.49
N LYS A 365 -13.44 36.21 -65.73
CA LYS A 365 -12.08 36.30 -66.26
C LYS A 365 -11.26 37.43 -65.63
N HIS A 366 -9.99 37.20 -65.38
CA HIS A 366 -9.02 38.22 -64.95
C HIS A 366 -8.07 38.59 -66.10
N ARG A 367 -7.74 39.89 -66.22
CA ARG A 367 -6.89 40.43 -67.30
C ARG A 367 -5.59 41.00 -66.75
N ILE A 368 -4.49 40.59 -67.36
CA ILE A 368 -3.16 41.20 -67.18
C ILE A 368 -2.62 41.48 -68.59
N THR A 369 -1.88 42.57 -68.76
CA THR A 369 -1.40 43.04 -70.08
C THR A 369 -0.78 41.90 -70.91
N GLY A 370 -1.47 41.55 -72.02
CA GLY A 370 -1.03 40.54 -72.99
C GLY A 370 -1.66 39.14 -72.87
N LYS A 371 -2.42 38.81 -71.79
CA LYS A 371 -3.08 37.50 -71.62
C LYS A 371 -4.43 37.59 -70.89
N THR A 372 -5.33 36.63 -71.11
CA THR A 372 -6.64 36.53 -70.41
C THR A 372 -6.77 35.14 -69.80
N PHE A 373 -7.23 35.06 -68.55
CA PHE A 373 -7.34 33.82 -67.78
C PHE A 373 -8.78 33.59 -67.30
N ASP A 374 -9.26 32.35 -67.40
CA ASP A 374 -10.59 31.92 -66.90
C ASP A 374 -10.51 31.57 -65.40
N MET A 375 -11.50 32.00 -64.62
CA MET A 375 -11.52 31.82 -63.16
C MET A 375 -12.44 30.65 -62.75
N HIS A 376 -11.90 29.62 -62.09
CA HIS A 376 -12.67 28.57 -61.42
C HIS A 376 -12.06 28.23 -60.03
N GLY A 377 -12.73 28.59 -58.92
CA GLY A 377 -12.43 28.13 -57.53
C GLY A 377 -11.87 29.18 -56.53
N SER A 378 -12.22 29.05 -55.24
CA SER A 378 -12.15 30.05 -54.12
C SER A 378 -10.77 30.24 -53.44
N TYR A 379 -10.62 31.35 -52.69
CA TYR A 379 -9.38 31.97 -52.17
C TYR A 379 -9.19 31.84 -50.63
N THR A 380 -7.95 31.70 -50.15
CA THR A 380 -7.50 32.13 -48.82
C THR A 380 -6.28 33.04 -48.96
N SER A 381 -6.32 34.23 -48.35
CA SER A 381 -5.13 35.08 -48.22
C SER A 381 -4.24 34.59 -47.09
N THR A 382 -2.94 34.49 -47.35
CA THR A 382 -1.90 34.72 -46.34
C THR A 382 -1.09 35.94 -46.77
N SER A 383 -1.20 37.02 -46.01
CA SER A 383 -0.21 38.10 -46.04
C SER A 383 1.08 37.59 -45.41
N SER A 384 2.19 37.78 -46.11
CA SER A 384 3.53 37.53 -45.63
C SER A 384 3.86 38.39 -44.39
N SER A 385 4.00 37.72 -43.25
CA SER A 385 4.78 38.16 -42.09
C SER A 385 5.18 36.89 -41.34
N LEU A 386 6.47 36.54 -41.34
CA LEU A 386 6.96 35.52 -40.41
C LEU A 386 6.84 36.09 -38.99
N THR A 387 5.83 35.64 -38.27
CA THR A 387 5.66 36.01 -36.87
C THR A 387 6.49 35.02 -36.04
N TYR A 388 7.65 35.45 -35.54
CA TYR A 388 8.41 34.64 -34.60
C TYR A 388 7.78 34.78 -33.21
N SER A 389 7.48 33.64 -32.56
CA SER A 389 7.29 33.63 -31.12
C SER A 389 8.63 33.29 -30.47
N GLN A 390 9.02 34.05 -29.43
CA GLN A 390 10.23 33.74 -28.69
C GLN A 390 9.85 32.92 -27.47
N LYS A 391 10.47 31.76 -27.29
CA LYS A 391 10.28 30.94 -26.10
C LYS A 391 11.45 31.20 -25.16
N ILE A 392 11.14 31.68 -23.96
CA ILE A 392 12.13 31.84 -22.90
C ILE A 392 12.15 30.54 -22.12
N TYR A 393 13.27 29.84 -22.19
CA TYR A 393 13.50 28.65 -21.38
C TYR A 393 14.35 29.03 -20.18
N GLY A 394 13.88 28.67 -19.00
CA GLY A 394 14.68 28.69 -17.79
C GLY A 394 15.26 27.31 -17.56
N THR A 395 16.55 27.25 -17.26
CA THR A 395 17.17 26.02 -16.78
C THR A 395 17.12 26.02 -15.27
N HIS A 396 16.39 25.07 -14.70
CA HIS A 396 16.39 24.82 -13.26
C HIS A 396 17.14 23.52 -12.99
N THR A 397 17.88 23.53 -11.91
CA THR A 397 18.66 22.40 -11.47
C THR A 397 18.00 21.86 -10.21
N VAL A 398 17.38 20.70 -10.33
CA VAL A 398 16.78 20.00 -9.19
C VAL A 398 17.83 19.05 -8.63
N THR A 399 18.16 19.24 -7.36
CA THR A 399 19.01 18.30 -6.62
C THR A 399 18.10 17.42 -5.77
N ALA A 400 18.02 16.15 -6.13
CA ALA A 400 17.32 15.13 -5.35
C ALA A 400 18.35 14.23 -4.65
N ALA A 401 18.18 14.06 -3.35
CA ALA A 401 18.99 13.21 -2.50
C ALA A 401 18.27 11.88 -2.27
N THR A 402 18.96 10.77 -2.50
CA THR A 402 18.42 9.41 -2.26
C THR A 402 19.36 8.68 -1.31
N PRO A 403 18.84 7.95 -0.31
CA PRO A 403 19.68 7.13 0.56
C PRO A 403 20.41 6.06 -0.25
N ASP A 404 21.73 5.95 -0.06
CA ASP A 404 22.57 4.96 -0.76
C ASP A 404 22.62 3.60 -0.03
N GLY A 405 21.94 3.50 1.12
CA GLY A 405 21.90 2.31 1.97
C GLY A 405 23.06 2.19 2.96
N THR A 406 23.91 3.21 3.08
CA THR A 406 25.00 3.29 4.07
C THR A 406 24.75 4.40 5.08
N PHE A 407 25.34 4.27 6.27
CA PHE A 407 25.17 5.22 7.37
C PHE A 407 26.53 5.60 7.94
N THR A 408 26.73 6.89 8.25
CA THR A 408 27.97 7.37 8.89
C THR A 408 27.66 8.34 10.03
N ALA A 409 28.54 8.37 11.03
CA ALA A 409 28.43 9.36 12.10
C ALA A 409 28.57 10.77 11.52
N PRO A 410 27.74 11.74 11.96
CA PRO A 410 27.84 13.11 11.49
C PRO A 410 29.22 13.69 11.82
N ALA A 411 29.78 14.48 10.90
CA ALA A 411 31.01 15.22 11.15
C ALA A 411 30.85 16.12 12.39
N SER A 412 31.93 16.34 13.16
CA SER A 412 31.84 17.04 14.46
C SER A 412 31.25 18.46 14.40
N ASN A 413 31.28 19.10 13.23
CA ASN A 413 30.70 20.42 12.96
C ASN A 413 29.27 20.38 12.39
N LYS A 414 28.68 19.20 12.26
CA LYS A 414 27.35 18.91 11.71
C LYS A 414 26.49 18.10 12.69
N ILE A 415 26.95 17.95 13.93
CA ILE A 415 26.21 17.26 15.00
C ILE A 415 24.97 18.10 15.35
N ASN A 416 23.81 17.45 15.27
CA ASN A 416 22.52 17.93 15.75
C ASN A 416 21.89 16.79 16.56
N TYR A 417 21.09 17.13 17.57
CA TYR A 417 20.56 16.15 18.52
C TYR A 417 19.07 15.83 18.33
N PHE A 418 18.46 16.28 17.23
CA PHE A 418 17.02 16.22 17.04
C PHE A 418 16.49 14.77 16.96
N ASP A 419 17.23 13.91 16.28
CA ASP A 419 16.94 12.48 16.17
C ASP A 419 17.18 11.73 17.48
N GLU A 420 18.17 12.10 18.30
CA GLU A 420 18.31 11.55 19.66
C GLU A 420 17.15 11.93 20.57
N TRP A 421 16.63 13.16 20.48
CA TRP A 421 15.45 13.58 21.22
C TRP A 421 14.18 12.87 20.73
N ALA A 422 13.99 12.74 19.42
CA ALA A 422 12.87 11.99 18.85
C ALA A 422 12.91 10.51 19.30
N ARG A 423 14.11 9.90 19.28
CA ARG A 423 14.35 8.54 19.80
C ARG A 423 14.02 8.43 21.28
N PHE A 424 14.46 9.39 22.09
CA PHE A 424 14.18 9.41 23.52
C PHE A 424 12.67 9.48 23.80
N LEU A 425 11.94 10.39 23.14
CA LEU A 425 10.51 10.58 23.32
C LEU A 425 9.67 9.40 22.79
N HIS A 426 10.15 8.72 21.75
CA HIS A 426 9.48 7.53 21.21
C HIS A 426 9.70 6.29 22.08
N ARG A 427 10.83 6.20 22.80
CA ARG A 427 11.23 4.97 23.52
C ARG A 427 11.04 5.06 25.03
N THR A 428 10.75 6.25 25.55
CA THR A 428 10.51 6.49 26.98
C THR A 428 9.02 6.64 27.23
N ASP A 429 8.52 5.99 28.28
CA ASP A 429 7.15 6.22 28.73
C ASP A 429 7.03 7.65 29.30
N VAL A 430 6.38 8.54 28.55
CA VAL A 430 6.29 9.97 28.93
C VAL A 430 5.12 10.26 29.87
N SER A 431 4.36 9.25 30.30
CA SER A 431 3.17 9.42 31.16
C SER A 431 2.95 8.22 32.07
N SER A 432 2.26 8.42 33.20
CA SER A 432 1.93 7.34 34.15
C SER A 432 0.65 6.57 33.81
N ALA A 433 0.09 6.78 32.62
CA ALA A 433 -1.06 6.03 32.12
C ALA A 433 -0.71 4.54 31.90
N ILE A 434 -1.74 3.68 31.82
CA ILE A 434 -1.53 2.24 31.64
C ILE A 434 -1.02 1.98 30.20
N GLY A 435 0.11 1.26 30.09
CA GLY A 435 0.79 0.97 28.81
C GLY A 435 1.85 2.03 28.49
N GLN A 436 2.78 1.74 27.57
CA GLN A 436 3.85 2.67 27.24
C GLN A 436 3.30 3.86 26.45
N GLN A 437 3.44 5.08 26.99
CA GLN A 437 2.95 6.30 26.35
C GLN A 437 4.06 6.94 25.53
N ASN A 438 4.27 6.44 24.33
CA ASN A 438 5.32 6.91 23.42
C ASN A 438 4.87 8.16 22.64
N ILE A 439 5.84 8.96 22.16
CA ILE A 439 5.59 10.05 21.20
C ILE A 439 6.14 9.65 19.83
N ASN A 440 5.28 9.55 18.82
CA ASN A 440 5.69 9.27 17.45
C ASN A 440 5.98 10.57 16.69
N THR A 441 7.13 10.66 16.02
CA THR A 441 7.60 11.88 15.33
C THR A 441 7.60 11.68 13.82
N PHE A 442 6.72 12.38 13.12
CA PHE A 442 6.72 12.49 11.65
C PHE A 442 7.55 13.69 11.21
N THR A 443 8.25 13.56 10.08
CA THR A 443 8.99 14.67 9.48
C THR A 443 8.49 14.93 8.06
N ILE A 444 8.23 16.19 7.74
CA ILE A 444 7.94 16.68 6.39
C ILE A 444 9.09 17.61 6.01
N ASP A 445 9.95 17.10 5.15
CA ASP A 445 11.09 17.79 4.57
C ASP A 445 10.64 18.61 3.37
N VAL A 446 10.58 19.93 3.57
CA VAL A 446 10.03 20.88 2.60
C VAL A 446 11.17 21.54 1.85
N PHE A 447 11.29 21.27 0.56
CA PHE A 447 12.28 21.88 -0.32
C PHE A 447 11.72 21.93 -1.73
N LYS A 448 11.96 23.00 -2.50
CA LYS A 448 11.44 23.06 -3.89
C LYS A 448 12.40 22.40 -4.87
N ASP A 449 13.49 23.12 -5.19
CA ASP A 449 14.46 22.72 -6.23
C ASP A 449 15.81 22.26 -5.64
N GLN A 450 16.14 22.67 -4.41
CA GLN A 450 17.38 22.27 -3.75
C GLN A 450 17.10 21.62 -2.39
N GLN A 451 17.33 20.32 -2.35
CA GLN A 451 17.28 19.53 -1.13
C GLN A 451 18.58 19.69 -0.33
N ASP A 452 18.48 20.04 0.96
CA ASP A 452 19.62 20.03 1.88
C ASP A 452 19.88 18.60 2.36
N ILE A 453 20.98 18.01 1.89
CA ILE A 453 21.35 16.62 2.16
C ILE A 453 21.55 16.34 3.65
N ASP A 454 22.18 17.27 4.38
CA ASP A 454 22.46 17.09 5.81
C ASP A 454 21.15 17.14 6.60
N GLN A 455 20.24 18.05 6.23
CA GLN A 455 18.91 18.15 6.83
C GLN A 455 18.05 16.94 6.50
N SER A 456 17.99 16.51 5.24
CA SER A 456 17.21 15.34 4.84
C SER A 456 17.69 14.09 5.56
N ALA A 457 19.01 13.89 5.68
CA ALA A 457 19.58 12.76 6.41
C ALA A 457 19.16 12.79 7.90
N LEU A 458 19.18 13.97 8.52
CA LEU A 458 18.72 14.15 9.90
C LEU A 458 17.21 13.95 10.07
N LEU A 459 16.37 14.44 9.16
CA LEU A 459 14.91 14.27 9.22
C LEU A 459 14.47 12.84 8.94
N ILE A 460 15.19 12.11 8.08
CA ILE A 460 15.03 10.67 7.89
C ILE A 460 15.39 9.95 9.19
N SER A 461 16.54 10.27 9.81
CA SER A 461 16.96 9.68 11.09
C SER A 461 15.95 9.97 12.21
N THR A 462 15.44 11.21 12.26
CA THR A 462 14.47 11.67 13.27
C THR A 462 13.15 10.92 13.14
N ALA A 463 12.59 10.81 11.93
CA ALA A 463 11.34 10.08 11.74
C ALA A 463 11.48 8.59 12.00
N THR A 464 12.59 8.00 11.56
CA THR A 464 12.87 6.56 11.73
C THR A 464 13.04 6.24 13.22
N SER A 465 13.92 6.97 13.92
CA SER A 465 14.19 6.74 15.33
C SER A 465 13.05 7.19 16.25
N GLY A 466 12.24 8.14 15.78
CA GLY A 466 11.06 8.67 16.47
C GLY A 466 9.77 7.89 16.18
N GLY A 467 9.82 6.74 15.48
CA GLY A 467 8.65 5.87 15.26
C GLY A 467 7.57 6.45 14.33
N GLY A 468 7.86 7.50 13.57
CA GLY A 468 6.97 8.07 12.57
C GLY A 468 7.39 7.72 11.14
N LYS A 469 7.08 8.61 10.20
CA LYS A 469 7.47 8.49 8.79
C LYS A 469 8.06 9.81 8.28
N TYR A 470 9.04 9.68 7.40
CA TYR A 470 9.60 10.80 6.63
C TYR A 470 8.79 11.01 5.37
N PHE A 471 8.42 12.26 5.11
CA PHE A 471 7.80 12.70 3.87
C PHE A 471 8.67 13.79 3.26
N LYS A 472 8.87 13.73 1.94
CA LYS A 472 9.39 14.86 1.17
C LYS A 472 8.24 15.65 0.58
N ALA A 473 8.35 16.96 0.55
CA ALA A 473 7.36 17.83 -0.07
C ALA A 473 8.02 18.91 -0.92
N THR A 474 7.82 18.81 -2.24
CA THR A 474 8.40 19.72 -3.23
C THR A 474 7.50 20.90 -3.61
N GLU A 475 6.26 20.88 -3.13
CA GLU A 475 5.20 21.82 -3.47
C GLU A 475 4.09 21.78 -2.40
N GLU A 476 3.20 22.77 -2.41
CA GLU A 476 2.11 22.92 -1.43
C GLU A 476 1.17 21.70 -1.39
N SER A 477 0.83 21.14 -2.56
CA SER A 477 0.06 19.90 -2.72
C SER A 477 0.74 18.72 -2.02
N ALA A 478 2.07 18.62 -2.10
CA ALA A 478 2.83 17.54 -1.46
C ALA A 478 2.83 17.67 0.08
N ILE A 479 2.88 18.89 0.62
CA ILE A 479 2.72 19.13 2.07
C ILE A 479 1.32 18.71 2.52
N THR A 480 0.30 19.11 1.77
CA THR A 480 -1.10 18.75 2.05
C THR A 480 -1.31 17.24 2.01
N ASN A 481 -0.75 16.55 1.02
CA ASN A 481 -0.81 15.09 0.89
C ASN A 481 -0.07 14.38 2.03
N ALA A 482 1.11 14.88 2.42
CA ALA A 482 1.86 14.34 3.56
C ALA A 482 1.08 14.48 4.87
N LEU A 483 0.49 15.66 5.14
CA LEU A 483 -0.34 15.88 6.33
C LEU A 483 -1.57 14.98 6.36
N LYS A 484 -2.28 14.84 5.23
CA LYS A 484 -3.43 13.93 5.13
C LYS A 484 -3.03 12.48 5.39
N ARG A 485 -1.95 11.99 4.77
CA ARG A 485 -1.40 10.64 5.03
C ARG A 485 -1.09 10.44 6.52
N ILE A 486 -0.48 11.42 7.17
CA ILE A 486 -0.16 11.34 8.61
C ILE A 486 -1.44 11.22 9.45
N PHE A 487 -2.47 12.03 9.20
CA PHE A 487 -3.72 11.97 9.96
C PHE A 487 -4.47 10.65 9.74
N SER A 488 -4.48 10.11 8.52
CA SER A 488 -5.06 8.79 8.24
C SER A 488 -4.32 7.67 8.97
N GLU A 489 -2.97 7.71 9.02
CA GLU A 489 -2.21 6.73 9.80
C GLU A 489 -2.54 6.81 11.30
N ILE A 490 -2.75 8.00 11.84
CA ILE A 490 -3.11 8.22 13.25
C ILE A 490 -4.50 7.64 13.59
N GLN A 491 -5.44 7.69 12.64
CA GLN A 491 -6.84 7.29 12.83
C GLN A 491 -7.11 5.81 12.47
N SER A 492 -6.26 5.17 11.67
CA SER A 492 -6.47 3.79 11.21
C SER A 492 -6.39 2.74 12.33
N VAL A 493 -7.49 2.05 12.60
CA VAL A 493 -7.56 0.74 13.29
C VAL A 493 -8.82 0.03 12.79
N ASN A 494 -8.76 -1.29 12.55
CA ASN A 494 -9.90 -2.25 12.60
C ASN A 494 -9.60 -3.63 11.96
N SER A 495 -8.49 -3.81 11.24
CA SER A 495 -8.19 -5.07 10.53
C SER A 495 -7.23 -5.99 11.31
N VAL A 496 -7.51 -7.28 11.28
CA VAL A 496 -6.70 -8.34 11.91
C VAL A 496 -6.13 -9.25 10.81
N PHE A 497 -5.01 -9.90 11.10
CA PHE A 497 -4.19 -10.61 10.11
C PHE A 497 -4.00 -12.07 10.50
N ALA A 498 -3.95 -12.95 9.51
CA ALA A 498 -3.48 -14.33 9.66
C ALA A 498 -1.95 -14.43 9.43
N SER A 499 -1.39 -15.63 9.64
CA SER A 499 0.03 -15.90 9.38
C SER A 499 0.39 -15.69 7.90
N SER A 500 1.47 -14.96 7.62
CA SER A 500 1.95 -14.69 6.26
C SER A 500 2.59 -15.93 5.62
N SER A 501 2.52 -16.05 4.30
CA SER A 501 3.17 -17.14 3.55
C SER A 501 4.00 -16.63 2.37
N LEU A 502 5.05 -17.37 2.03
CA LEU A 502 5.93 -17.10 0.90
C LEU A 502 6.21 -18.39 0.12
N PRO A 503 6.16 -18.38 -1.22
CA PRO A 503 6.50 -19.55 -2.03
C PRO A 503 8.02 -19.76 -2.12
N VAL A 504 8.45 -21.01 -2.05
CA VAL A 504 9.85 -21.40 -2.27
C VAL A 504 10.14 -21.37 -3.78
N SER A 505 11.26 -20.77 -4.19
CA SER A 505 11.65 -20.71 -5.60
C SER A 505 12.02 -22.08 -6.15
N VAL A 506 11.46 -22.46 -7.29
CA VAL A 506 11.88 -23.70 -8.01
C VAL A 506 13.21 -23.54 -8.74
N ASN A 507 13.62 -22.31 -9.06
CA ASN A 507 14.85 -22.01 -9.80
C ASN A 507 16.08 -21.91 -8.89
N THR A 508 15.87 -21.61 -7.60
CA THR A 508 16.95 -21.36 -6.64
C THR A 508 16.69 -22.10 -5.34
N GLN A 509 17.38 -23.24 -5.15
CA GLN A 509 17.22 -24.07 -3.96
C GLN A 509 17.54 -23.27 -2.67
N GLY A 510 16.59 -23.24 -1.74
CA GLY A 510 16.74 -22.56 -0.45
C GLY A 510 16.55 -21.05 -0.48
N THR A 511 15.92 -20.50 -1.51
CA THR A 511 15.51 -19.09 -1.60
C THR A 511 14.00 -19.01 -1.88
N TYR A 512 13.29 -18.11 -1.20
CA TYR A 512 11.89 -17.81 -1.45
C TYR A 512 11.77 -16.79 -2.59
N LEU A 513 10.67 -16.86 -3.36
CA LEU A 513 10.32 -15.76 -4.25
C LEU A 513 9.91 -14.54 -3.41
N ASN A 514 10.12 -13.35 -3.95
CA ASN A 514 9.80 -12.11 -3.28
C ASN A 514 8.30 -11.77 -3.39
N GLN A 515 7.47 -12.64 -2.84
CA GLN A 515 6.00 -12.59 -2.84
C GLN A 515 5.51 -12.94 -1.44
N VAL A 516 4.89 -11.97 -0.75
CA VAL A 516 4.35 -12.13 0.60
C VAL A 516 2.83 -12.11 0.51
N PHE A 517 2.20 -13.24 0.82
CA PHE A 517 0.75 -13.40 0.82
C PHE A 517 0.21 -13.25 2.24
N MET A 518 -0.77 -12.37 2.41
CA MET A 518 -1.31 -11.97 3.70
C MET A 518 -2.82 -12.13 3.71
N GLY A 519 -3.31 -13.09 4.51
CA GLY A 519 -4.72 -13.25 4.81
C GLY A 519 -5.18 -12.17 5.78
N MET A 520 -6.31 -11.54 5.49
CA MET A 520 -6.88 -10.44 6.27
C MET A 520 -8.34 -10.70 6.60
N PHE A 521 -8.77 -10.23 7.76
CA PHE A 521 -10.16 -10.27 8.18
C PHE A 521 -10.50 -9.13 9.13
N ARG A 522 -11.79 -8.80 9.22
CA ARG A 522 -12.30 -7.83 10.18
C ARG A 522 -13.50 -8.42 10.92
N PRO A 523 -13.43 -8.60 12.25
CA PRO A 523 -14.60 -8.98 13.02
C PRO A 523 -15.72 -7.94 12.91
N GLU A 524 -16.97 -8.40 12.83
CA GLU A 524 -18.12 -7.50 12.81
C GLU A 524 -18.47 -7.00 14.22
N GLY A 525 -18.48 -5.68 14.39
CA GLY A 525 -18.72 -5.03 15.69
C GLY A 525 -20.12 -5.27 16.25
N SER A 526 -21.08 -5.64 15.40
CA SER A 526 -22.44 -6.05 15.76
C SER A 526 -22.56 -7.53 16.16
N ALA A 527 -21.43 -8.25 16.24
CA ALA A 527 -21.37 -9.70 16.46
C ALA A 527 -22.03 -10.52 15.32
N ALA A 528 -22.11 -9.95 14.13
CA ALA A 528 -22.64 -10.64 12.95
C ALA A 528 -21.70 -11.79 12.51
N PRO A 529 -22.24 -12.95 12.07
CA PRO A 529 -21.44 -14.15 11.76
C PRO A 529 -20.57 -14.05 10.49
N ARG A 530 -20.93 -13.19 9.52
CA ARG A 530 -20.20 -12.98 8.28
C ARG A 530 -19.13 -11.91 8.49
N TRP A 531 -17.88 -12.36 8.61
CA TRP A 531 -16.74 -11.46 8.69
C TRP A 531 -16.14 -11.24 7.30
N PRO A 532 -16.01 -9.99 6.84
CA PRO A 532 -15.33 -9.70 5.59
C PRO A 532 -13.84 -10.00 5.68
N GLY A 533 -13.24 -10.33 4.53
CA GLY A 533 -11.82 -10.65 4.45
C GLY A 533 -11.26 -10.65 3.04
N ASN A 534 -9.95 -10.90 2.96
CA ASN A 534 -9.21 -10.88 1.71
C ASN A 534 -7.92 -11.69 1.79
N LEU A 535 -7.37 -11.99 0.62
CA LEU A 535 -5.96 -12.33 0.47
C LEU A 535 -5.28 -11.20 -0.33
N LYS A 536 -4.27 -10.57 0.27
CA LYS A 536 -3.48 -9.49 -0.36
C LYS A 536 -2.04 -9.93 -0.55
N GLN A 537 -1.40 -9.43 -1.60
CA GLN A 537 0.00 -9.72 -1.89
C GLN A 537 0.84 -8.45 -1.81
N TYR A 538 2.01 -8.57 -1.19
CA TYR A 538 3.06 -7.55 -1.04
C TYR A 538 4.42 -8.16 -1.39
N LYS A 539 5.51 -7.38 -1.31
CA LYS A 539 6.88 -7.88 -1.46
C LYS A 539 7.83 -7.22 -0.48
N PHE A 540 9.01 -7.79 -0.29
CA PHE A 540 10.12 -7.09 0.35
C PHE A 540 10.78 -6.11 -0.63
N GLY A 541 11.17 -4.95 -0.11
CA GLY A 541 12.00 -3.96 -0.79
C GLY A 541 12.95 -3.30 0.20
N PHE A 542 13.82 -2.41 -0.29
CA PHE A 542 14.68 -1.59 0.55
C PHE A 542 14.15 -0.16 0.60
N LEU A 543 13.77 0.29 1.79
CA LEU A 543 13.44 1.69 2.06
C LEU A 543 14.47 2.23 3.06
N ASN A 544 15.16 3.31 2.70
CA ASN A 544 16.24 3.89 3.51
C ASN A 544 17.31 2.85 3.94
N GLY A 545 17.66 1.90 3.06
CA GLY A 545 18.64 0.84 3.35
C GLY A 545 18.14 -0.31 4.23
N LYS A 546 16.87 -0.27 4.67
CA LYS A 546 16.26 -1.29 5.54
C LYS A 546 15.32 -2.20 4.75
N LEU A 547 15.44 -3.51 4.99
CA LEU A 547 14.47 -4.49 4.47
C LEU A 547 13.09 -4.16 5.04
N THR A 548 12.14 -3.86 4.16
CA THR A 548 10.79 -3.41 4.53
C THR A 548 9.78 -4.07 3.61
N LEU A 549 8.60 -4.41 4.14
CA LEU A 549 7.47 -4.81 3.30
C LEU A 549 6.94 -3.60 2.52
N VAL A 550 6.90 -3.71 1.20
CA VAL A 550 6.46 -2.67 0.27
C VAL A 550 5.26 -3.12 -0.56
N ASP A 551 4.47 -2.15 -0.98
CA ASP A 551 3.32 -2.31 -1.85
C ASP A 551 3.74 -2.41 -3.34
N LYS A 552 2.77 -2.49 -4.25
CA LYS A 552 3.05 -2.64 -5.69
C LYS A 552 3.79 -1.43 -6.28
N ASN A 553 3.65 -0.26 -5.66
CA ASN A 553 4.28 0.99 -6.07
C ASN A 553 5.67 1.18 -5.43
N GLY A 554 6.09 0.26 -4.55
CA GLY A 554 7.37 0.33 -3.83
C GLY A 554 7.32 1.20 -2.57
N GLU A 555 6.14 1.63 -2.13
CA GLU A 555 5.95 2.39 -0.89
C GLU A 555 5.80 1.45 0.31
N ALA A 556 6.09 1.94 1.52
CA ALA A 556 5.99 1.12 2.74
C ALA A 556 4.55 0.61 2.95
N ALA A 557 4.37 -0.72 2.98
CA ALA A 557 3.07 -1.34 3.13
C ALA A 557 2.55 -1.30 4.58
N ILE A 558 3.42 -1.13 5.57
CA ILE A 558 3.08 -1.14 6.99
C ILE A 558 3.16 0.27 7.60
N SER A 559 2.20 0.62 8.44
CA SER A 559 2.24 1.81 9.29
C SER A 559 3.12 1.57 10.50
N THR A 560 4.10 2.45 10.71
CA THR A 560 4.94 2.46 11.91
C THR A 560 4.19 2.97 13.14
N THR A 561 2.99 3.55 12.97
CA THR A 561 2.16 4.08 14.06
C THR A 561 1.12 3.10 14.56
N THR A 562 0.54 2.31 13.66
CA THR A 562 -0.54 1.36 14.01
C THR A 562 -0.08 -0.08 13.98
N GLY A 563 1.04 -0.37 13.31
CA GLY A 563 1.56 -1.72 13.15
C GLY A 563 0.79 -2.53 12.10
N PHE A 564 -0.21 -1.95 11.45
CA PHE A 564 -1.05 -2.59 10.45
C PHE A 564 -0.68 -2.10 9.04
N VAL A 565 -1.29 -2.70 8.01
CA VAL A 565 -1.18 -2.20 6.64
C VAL A 565 -1.61 -0.72 6.60
N THR A 566 -0.87 0.12 5.87
CA THR A 566 -1.21 1.56 5.78
C THR A 566 -2.46 1.76 4.90
N PRO A 567 -3.35 2.73 5.20
CA PRO A 567 -4.57 3.01 4.41
C PRO A 567 -4.34 3.25 2.93
N CYS A 568 -3.14 3.73 2.60
CA CYS A 568 -2.77 4.10 1.25
C CYS A 568 -1.93 3.03 0.55
N ALA A 569 -1.73 1.84 1.15
CA ALA A 569 -1.03 0.75 0.50
C ALA A 569 -1.85 0.22 -0.67
N ASP A 570 -1.16 -0.17 -1.74
CA ASP A 570 -1.76 -0.75 -2.93
C ASP A 570 -1.21 -2.15 -3.17
N SER A 571 -1.98 -3.17 -2.79
CA SER A 571 -1.57 -4.57 -2.96
C SER A 571 -1.46 -4.96 -4.44
N PHE A 572 -0.63 -5.96 -4.76
CA PHE A 572 -0.26 -6.27 -6.16
C PHE A 572 -1.44 -6.58 -7.09
N TRP A 573 -2.53 -7.12 -6.56
CA TRP A 573 -3.70 -7.46 -7.35
C TRP A 573 -4.75 -6.35 -7.39
N SER A 574 -4.54 -5.24 -6.70
CA SER A 574 -5.52 -4.16 -6.63
C SER A 574 -5.47 -3.28 -7.87
N THR A 575 -6.63 -2.88 -8.39
CA THR A 575 -6.74 -1.91 -9.48
C THR A 575 -7.83 -0.89 -9.22
N ASP A 576 -7.71 0.27 -9.85
CA ASP A 576 -8.72 1.30 -9.74
C ASP A 576 -10.07 0.84 -10.32
N THR A 577 -11.12 0.91 -9.51
CA THR A 577 -12.51 0.60 -9.88
C THR A 577 -13.41 1.82 -9.92
N GLY A 578 -12.84 3.04 -9.85
CA GLY A 578 -13.61 4.28 -9.89
C GLY A 578 -14.63 4.32 -8.75
N ARG A 579 -15.92 4.43 -9.08
CA ARG A 579 -16.99 4.63 -8.07
C ARG A 579 -17.65 3.33 -7.59
N TYR A 580 -16.99 2.18 -7.65
CA TYR A 580 -17.61 0.89 -7.33
C TYR A 580 -18.26 0.86 -5.93
N TRP A 581 -17.58 1.36 -4.90
CA TRP A 581 -18.07 1.37 -3.52
C TRP A 581 -18.99 2.57 -3.18
N ASP A 582 -19.48 3.32 -4.17
CA ASP A 582 -20.32 4.52 -3.99
C ASP A 582 -21.80 4.16 -3.82
N PHE A 583 -22.11 3.43 -2.75
CA PHE A 583 -23.48 3.07 -2.37
C PHE A 583 -23.69 3.15 -0.86
N GLY A 584 -24.92 3.46 -0.45
CA GLY A 584 -25.23 3.88 0.93
C GLY A 584 -25.02 2.81 2.02
N THR A 585 -24.93 1.54 1.64
CA THR A 585 -24.66 0.38 2.51
C THR A 585 -23.18 -0.02 2.54
N SER A 586 -22.30 0.69 1.82
CA SER A 586 -20.88 0.34 1.73
C SER A 586 -20.20 0.48 3.09
N LEU A 587 -19.58 -0.62 3.54
CA LEU A 587 -18.69 -0.65 4.72
C LEU A 587 -17.21 -0.49 4.33
N ALA A 588 -16.91 -0.49 3.03
CA ALA A 588 -15.57 -0.51 2.47
C ALA A 588 -15.03 0.91 2.15
N LEU A 589 -15.15 1.82 3.12
CA LEU A 589 -14.62 3.18 3.01
C LEU A 589 -13.27 3.24 3.74
N GLY A 590 -12.19 3.47 3.00
CA GLY A 590 -10.84 3.59 3.56
C GLY A 590 -10.48 5.04 3.89
N ASP A 591 -9.72 5.25 4.96
CA ASP A 591 -9.34 6.59 5.44
C ASP A 591 -8.19 7.22 4.64
N CYS A 592 -7.68 6.57 3.58
CA CYS A 592 -6.73 7.24 2.69
C CYS A 592 -7.35 8.47 1.97
N SER A 593 -8.69 8.59 2.02
CA SER A 593 -9.42 9.82 1.74
C SER A 593 -9.80 10.53 3.03
N ALA A 594 -8.97 11.45 3.51
CA ALA A 594 -9.45 12.46 4.45
C ALA A 594 -10.51 13.37 3.75
N GLU A 595 -11.75 12.89 3.81
CA GLU A 595 -13.10 13.47 3.72
C GLU A 595 -13.45 14.59 2.71
N THR A 596 -14.64 14.42 2.13
CA THR A 596 -15.46 15.33 1.32
C THR A 596 -14.95 15.81 -0.05
N SER A 597 -15.44 15.13 -1.09
CA SER A 597 -15.62 15.61 -2.47
C SER A 597 -14.39 16.03 -3.30
N ALA A 598 -14.15 15.25 -4.36
CA ALA A 598 -13.49 15.65 -5.63
C ALA A 598 -11.97 15.52 -5.80
N SER A 599 -11.20 14.86 -4.92
CA SER A 599 -9.80 14.53 -5.25
C SER A 599 -9.49 13.05 -5.07
N PRO A 600 -8.98 12.38 -6.12
CA PRO A 600 -8.49 11.02 -5.98
C PRO A 600 -7.23 10.96 -5.11
N VAL A 601 -7.11 9.88 -4.35
CA VAL A 601 -5.88 9.44 -3.69
C VAL A 601 -4.81 9.13 -4.74
N ALA A 602 -3.51 9.21 -4.39
CA ALA A 602 -2.44 8.78 -5.28
C ALA A 602 -2.69 7.34 -5.78
N GLY A 603 -2.83 7.16 -7.11
CA GLY A 603 -3.09 5.86 -7.73
C GLY A 603 -4.57 5.52 -7.98
N SER A 604 -5.52 6.34 -7.55
CA SER A 604 -6.96 6.13 -7.73
C SER A 604 -7.61 7.21 -8.60
N THR A 605 -8.81 6.96 -9.13
CA THR A 605 -9.68 8.01 -9.71
C THR A 605 -10.83 8.41 -8.77
N SER A 606 -11.03 7.72 -7.65
CA SER A 606 -12.12 7.98 -6.70
C SER A 606 -11.86 7.42 -5.29
N ALA A 607 -12.39 8.05 -4.25
CA ALA A 607 -12.35 7.53 -2.88
C ALA A 607 -13.11 6.19 -2.71
N TYR A 608 -14.04 5.88 -3.62
CA TYR A 608 -14.85 4.66 -3.64
C TYR A 608 -14.23 3.53 -4.49
N SER A 609 -12.99 3.71 -4.94
CA SER A 609 -12.28 2.73 -5.75
C SER A 609 -11.65 1.67 -4.87
N ASP A 610 -11.49 0.43 -5.35
CA ASP A 610 -10.73 -0.62 -4.68
C ASP A 610 -9.26 -0.23 -4.46
N ALA A 611 -8.66 0.58 -5.32
CA ALA A 611 -7.28 1.07 -5.15
C ALA A 611 -7.25 2.52 -4.63
N PRO A 612 -6.34 2.87 -3.69
CA PRO A 612 -5.59 1.93 -2.85
C PRO A 612 -6.52 1.17 -1.90
N ASP A 613 -6.14 -0.06 -1.59
CA ASP A 613 -6.95 -1.00 -0.82
C ASP A 613 -6.58 -1.02 0.68
N GLY A 614 -5.33 -0.74 1.02
CA GLY A 614 -4.87 -0.51 2.40
C GLY A 614 -5.27 -1.60 3.40
N GLU A 615 -5.57 -1.21 4.63
CA GLU A 615 -6.11 -2.12 5.66
C GLU A 615 -7.54 -2.57 5.40
N VAL A 616 -8.29 -1.91 4.51
CA VAL A 616 -9.70 -2.25 4.26
C VAL A 616 -9.78 -3.61 3.59
N VAL A 617 -10.36 -4.58 4.30
CA VAL A 617 -10.31 -5.98 3.89
C VAL A 617 -11.19 -6.23 2.66
N GLU A 618 -12.32 -5.54 2.53
CA GLU A 618 -13.25 -5.71 1.41
C GLU A 618 -12.66 -5.25 0.07
N LYS A 619 -11.71 -4.30 0.10
CA LYS A 619 -11.14 -3.64 -1.06
C LYS A 619 -9.97 -4.43 -1.65
N GLY A 620 -9.86 -4.41 -2.98
CA GLY A 620 -8.67 -4.87 -3.69
C GLY A 620 -8.40 -6.37 -3.54
N GLY A 621 -7.15 -6.77 -3.76
CA GLY A 621 -6.68 -8.14 -3.53
C GLY A 621 -7.46 -9.22 -4.31
N ALA A 622 -7.51 -10.42 -3.75
CA ALA A 622 -8.25 -11.54 -4.32
C ALA A 622 -9.77 -11.28 -4.35
N ALA A 623 -10.30 -10.51 -3.39
CA ALA A 623 -11.71 -10.17 -3.32
C ALA A 623 -12.16 -9.35 -4.54
N GLN A 624 -11.40 -8.32 -4.95
CA GLN A 624 -11.69 -7.54 -6.16
C GLN A 624 -11.65 -8.43 -7.40
N ARG A 625 -10.64 -9.31 -7.49
CA ARG A 625 -10.47 -10.21 -8.63
C ARG A 625 -11.62 -11.19 -8.76
N LEU A 626 -12.11 -11.71 -7.62
CA LEU A 626 -13.29 -12.56 -7.56
C LEU A 626 -14.55 -11.81 -8.01
N ARG A 627 -14.71 -10.53 -7.63
CA ARG A 627 -15.83 -9.70 -8.12
C ARG A 627 -15.72 -9.37 -9.62
N GLY A 628 -14.51 -9.39 -10.18
CA GLY A 628 -14.26 -9.15 -11.61
C GLY A 628 -14.51 -7.69 -12.01
N VAL A 629 -14.36 -6.74 -11.08
CA VAL A 629 -14.63 -5.31 -11.28
C VAL A 629 -13.38 -4.62 -11.80
N THR A 630 -13.51 -3.91 -12.92
CA THR A 630 -12.42 -3.11 -13.51
C THR A 630 -12.96 -1.79 -14.08
N LEU A 631 -12.16 -0.72 -14.02
CA LEU A 631 -12.48 0.57 -14.63
C LEU A 631 -11.96 0.62 -16.08
N SER A 632 -12.84 0.99 -17.03
CA SER A 632 -12.45 1.30 -18.42
C SER A 632 -12.93 2.71 -18.78
N GLY A 633 -12.00 3.68 -18.77
CA GLY A 633 -12.35 5.10 -18.91
C GLY A 633 -13.12 5.60 -17.68
N THR A 634 -14.37 6.05 -17.87
CA THR A 634 -15.28 6.47 -16.78
C THR A 634 -16.30 5.40 -16.40
N THR A 635 -16.26 4.23 -17.05
CA THR A 635 -17.27 3.17 -16.89
C THR A 635 -16.68 2.03 -16.07
N VAL A 636 -17.35 1.71 -14.96
CA VAL A 636 -17.08 0.49 -14.19
C VAL A 636 -17.68 -0.69 -14.93
N THR A 637 -16.89 -1.71 -15.21
CA THR A 637 -17.34 -2.95 -15.87
C THR A 637 -17.15 -4.12 -14.91
N THR A 638 -18.21 -4.92 -14.78
CA THR A 638 -18.17 -6.22 -14.09
C THR A 638 -18.02 -7.32 -15.15
N ARG A 639 -17.02 -8.20 -15.00
CA ARG A 639 -16.83 -9.34 -15.94
C ARG A 639 -17.68 -10.56 -15.62
N THR A 640 -18.25 -10.63 -14.41
CA THR A 640 -19.04 -11.78 -13.98
C THR A 640 -20.50 -11.52 -14.32
N ASN A 641 -21.03 -12.20 -15.34
CA ASN A 641 -22.42 -12.11 -15.76
C ASN A 641 -23.17 -13.41 -15.39
N TYR A 642 -23.86 -13.44 -14.26
CA TYR A 642 -24.59 -14.64 -13.80
C TYR A 642 -25.78 -15.02 -14.69
N ALA A 643 -26.30 -14.12 -15.53
CA ALA A 643 -27.33 -14.44 -16.52
C ALA A 643 -26.81 -15.43 -17.60
N GLU A 644 -25.50 -15.48 -17.84
CA GLU A 644 -24.84 -16.43 -18.75
C GLU A 644 -24.59 -17.81 -18.08
N CYS A 645 -24.70 -17.90 -16.74
CA CYS A 645 -24.37 -19.09 -15.95
C CYS A 645 -25.51 -20.12 -15.82
N ALA A 646 -26.73 -19.82 -16.27
CA ALA A 646 -27.94 -20.60 -15.97
C ALA A 646 -28.21 -21.81 -16.91
N THR A 647 -27.45 -22.03 -18.00
CA THR A 647 -27.76 -23.10 -18.99
C THR A 647 -26.55 -23.93 -19.43
N GLY A 648 -26.21 -25.00 -18.70
CA GLY A 648 -25.45 -26.14 -19.26
C GLY A 648 -24.05 -25.89 -19.84
N PHE A 649 -23.35 -24.82 -19.44
CA PHE A 649 -22.01 -24.52 -19.95
C PHE A 649 -20.90 -25.16 -19.10
N THR A 650 -19.96 -25.82 -19.79
CA THR A 650 -18.69 -26.28 -19.23
C THR A 650 -17.72 -25.11 -18.98
N PRO A 651 -16.77 -25.20 -18.01
CA PRO A 651 -15.91 -24.11 -17.51
C PRO A 651 -14.94 -23.41 -18.49
N ALA A 652 -15.13 -23.54 -19.81
CA ALA A 652 -14.18 -23.09 -20.82
C ALA A 652 -14.42 -21.64 -21.33
N THR A 653 -15.50 -20.97 -20.92
CA THR A 653 -15.71 -19.54 -21.17
C THR A 653 -15.79 -18.79 -19.85
N SER A 654 -14.90 -17.80 -19.69
CA SER A 654 -14.45 -17.08 -18.49
C SER A 654 -15.48 -16.23 -17.72
N ALA A 655 -16.77 -16.60 -17.70
CA ALA A 655 -17.85 -15.78 -17.09
C ALA A 655 -18.40 -16.32 -15.76
N CYS A 656 -18.19 -17.59 -15.41
CA CYS A 656 -18.75 -18.22 -14.20
C CYS A 656 -17.66 -18.77 -13.26
N ARG A 657 -17.84 -18.58 -11.95
CA ARG A 657 -16.95 -19.13 -10.91
C ARG A 657 -16.93 -20.67 -10.95
N ASN A 658 -15.73 -21.25 -11.00
CA ASN A 658 -15.52 -22.70 -11.00
C ASN A 658 -15.49 -23.25 -9.56
N LEU A 659 -16.64 -23.64 -9.04
CA LEU A 659 -16.82 -24.07 -7.65
C LEU A 659 -17.16 -25.55 -7.60
N PHE A 660 -16.33 -26.31 -6.89
CA PHE A 660 -16.43 -27.76 -6.75
C PHE A 660 -16.97 -28.18 -5.38
N THR A 661 -17.49 -29.39 -5.33
CA THR A 661 -17.82 -30.15 -4.13
C THR A 661 -17.68 -31.65 -4.43
N CYS A 662 -18.16 -32.52 -3.55
CA CYS A 662 -18.22 -33.97 -3.76
C CYS A 662 -19.48 -34.57 -3.10
N ASP A 663 -19.74 -35.85 -3.34
CA ASP A 663 -20.83 -36.56 -2.66
C ASP A 663 -20.48 -36.82 -1.19
N GLY A 664 -21.08 -36.05 -0.28
CA GLY A 664 -20.90 -36.18 1.17
C GLY A 664 -21.91 -37.07 1.89
N SER A 665 -22.76 -37.81 1.17
CA SER A 665 -23.88 -38.59 1.75
C SER A 665 -23.44 -39.72 2.69
N SER A 666 -22.20 -40.17 2.57
CA SER A 666 -21.59 -41.19 3.44
C SER A 666 -20.12 -40.89 3.71
N ALA A 667 -19.52 -41.66 4.63
CA ALA A 667 -18.12 -41.53 4.96
C ALA A 667 -17.14 -41.87 3.82
N THR A 668 -17.61 -42.50 2.74
CA THR A 668 -16.78 -43.03 1.65
C THR A 668 -17.20 -42.53 0.27
N SER A 669 -18.26 -41.73 0.15
CA SER A 669 -18.82 -41.33 -1.15
C SER A 669 -18.04 -40.19 -1.84
N CYS A 670 -17.31 -39.38 -1.08
CA CYS A 670 -16.53 -38.25 -1.59
C CYS A 670 -15.24 -38.75 -2.27
N THR A 671 -15.41 -39.30 -3.47
CA THR A 671 -14.34 -39.94 -4.26
C THR A 671 -13.91 -39.10 -5.46
N ASP A 672 -14.81 -38.26 -5.99
CA ASP A 672 -14.57 -37.39 -7.14
C ASP A 672 -15.12 -35.98 -6.89
N LEU A 673 -14.56 -35.00 -7.62
CA LEU A 673 -15.08 -33.65 -7.65
C LEU A 673 -16.29 -33.55 -8.58
N THR A 674 -17.29 -32.81 -8.12
CA THR A 674 -18.52 -32.46 -8.86
C THR A 674 -18.76 -30.96 -8.75
N GLY A 675 -19.59 -30.40 -9.63
CA GLY A 675 -19.91 -28.97 -9.55
C GLY A 675 -20.80 -28.65 -8.36
N PHE A 676 -20.51 -27.57 -7.63
CA PHE A 676 -21.43 -26.97 -6.67
C PHE A 676 -22.46 -26.12 -7.43
N ILE A 677 -23.52 -26.75 -7.92
CA ILE A 677 -24.53 -26.15 -8.82
C ILE A 677 -25.93 -26.66 -8.49
N THR A 678 -26.97 -25.93 -8.91
CA THR A 678 -28.39 -26.26 -8.65
C THR A 678 -28.87 -27.57 -9.28
N THR A 679 -28.16 -28.09 -10.29
CA THR A 679 -28.47 -29.40 -10.90
C THR A 679 -27.76 -30.59 -10.25
N ASN A 680 -26.89 -30.33 -9.26
CA ASN A 680 -26.26 -31.39 -8.47
C ASN A 680 -27.21 -31.79 -7.33
N ALA A 681 -27.80 -32.99 -7.42
CA ALA A 681 -28.77 -33.48 -6.45
C ALA A 681 -28.27 -33.40 -4.98
N GLY A 682 -27.00 -33.73 -4.71
CA GLY A 682 -26.45 -33.67 -3.35
C GLY A 682 -26.39 -32.24 -2.78
N VAL A 683 -26.31 -31.24 -3.64
CA VAL A 683 -26.34 -29.81 -3.26
C VAL A 683 -27.78 -29.33 -3.16
N SER A 684 -28.60 -29.56 -4.18
CA SER A 684 -29.99 -29.08 -4.24
C SER A 684 -30.93 -29.75 -3.24
N ASP A 685 -30.60 -30.96 -2.76
CA ASP A 685 -31.34 -31.62 -1.69
C ASP A 685 -31.03 -31.00 -0.31
N SER A 686 -29.89 -30.31 -0.18
CA SER A 686 -29.40 -29.73 1.08
C SER A 686 -29.61 -28.22 1.18
N LEU A 687 -29.67 -27.51 0.05
CA LEU A 687 -29.67 -26.05 -0.04
C LEU A 687 -30.74 -25.58 -1.02
N SER A 688 -31.37 -24.43 -0.75
CA SER A 688 -32.23 -23.77 -1.73
C SER A 688 -31.43 -23.20 -2.90
N ASP A 689 -32.06 -23.03 -4.06
CA ASP A 689 -31.41 -22.43 -5.24
C ASP A 689 -30.80 -21.07 -4.93
N ASP A 690 -31.51 -20.21 -4.18
CA ASP A 690 -31.03 -18.88 -3.79
C ASP A 690 -29.78 -18.98 -2.90
N LEU A 691 -29.72 -19.92 -1.97
CA LEU A 691 -28.55 -20.11 -1.11
C LEU A 691 -27.37 -20.71 -1.88
N ILE A 692 -27.63 -21.53 -2.91
CA ILE A 692 -26.60 -22.03 -3.83
C ILE A 692 -26.02 -20.87 -4.63
N TRP A 693 -26.87 -20.02 -5.21
CA TRP A 693 -26.43 -18.85 -5.97
C TRP A 693 -25.71 -17.83 -5.09
N TRP A 694 -26.20 -17.60 -3.87
CA TRP A 694 -25.50 -16.83 -2.85
C TRP A 694 -24.13 -17.45 -2.57
N ALA A 695 -24.02 -18.72 -2.18
CA ALA A 695 -22.71 -19.33 -1.91
C ALA A 695 -21.74 -19.27 -3.11
N ARG A 696 -22.26 -19.33 -4.34
CA ARG A 696 -21.47 -19.16 -5.57
C ARG A 696 -20.94 -17.75 -5.78
N GLY A 697 -21.62 -16.74 -5.24
CA GLY A 697 -21.16 -15.35 -5.26
C GLY A 697 -22.19 -14.32 -5.75
N GLN A 698 -23.34 -14.77 -6.25
CA GLN A 698 -24.35 -13.89 -6.83
C GLN A 698 -24.96 -12.95 -5.77
N ASP A 699 -25.23 -11.71 -6.16
CA ASP A 699 -25.86 -10.71 -5.28
C ASP A 699 -27.38 -10.91 -5.17
N VAL A 700 -27.80 -12.03 -4.59
CA VAL A 700 -29.22 -12.38 -4.46
C VAL A 700 -30.00 -11.43 -3.53
N ASP A 701 -29.30 -10.73 -2.63
CA ASP A 701 -29.88 -9.86 -1.60
C ASP A 701 -29.77 -8.36 -1.95
N ASN A 702 -29.19 -8.03 -3.12
CA ASN A 702 -28.95 -6.66 -3.59
C ASN A 702 -28.20 -5.80 -2.56
N GLU A 703 -27.02 -6.25 -2.12
CA GLU A 703 -26.25 -5.61 -1.05
C GLU A 703 -25.85 -4.16 -1.37
N ASN A 704 -25.68 -3.83 -2.66
CA ASN A 704 -25.33 -2.48 -3.11
C ASN A 704 -26.57 -1.60 -3.42
N ALA A 705 -27.78 -2.15 -3.29
CA ALA A 705 -29.06 -1.50 -3.58
C ALA A 705 -29.11 -0.83 -4.97
N ASN A 706 -28.41 -1.39 -5.96
CA ASN A 706 -28.49 -0.86 -7.31
C ASN A 706 -29.90 -1.08 -7.89
N THR A 707 -30.39 -0.09 -8.63
CA THR A 707 -31.72 -0.13 -9.23
C THR A 707 -31.57 -0.33 -10.73
N ASP A 708 -31.28 -1.56 -11.13
CA ASP A 708 -31.39 -1.94 -12.54
C ASP A 708 -32.87 -1.95 -12.90
N GLY A 709 -33.32 -0.85 -13.52
CA GLY A 709 -34.73 -0.49 -13.66
C GLY A 709 -35.65 -1.63 -14.08
N ALA A 710 -36.48 -2.11 -13.15
CA ALA A 710 -37.77 -2.82 -13.27
C ALA A 710 -37.94 -3.95 -14.33
N SER A 711 -36.90 -4.33 -15.09
CA SER A 711 -36.99 -5.29 -16.19
C SER A 711 -35.70 -6.04 -16.51
N ALA A 712 -34.62 -5.80 -15.77
CA ALA A 712 -33.42 -6.64 -15.74
C ALA A 712 -33.28 -7.25 -14.34
N PRO A 713 -33.01 -8.56 -14.20
CA PRO A 713 -32.96 -9.18 -12.89
C PRO A 713 -31.72 -8.73 -12.11
N ILE A 714 -31.92 -8.48 -10.81
CA ILE A 714 -30.98 -8.08 -9.75
C ILE A 714 -29.95 -9.21 -9.45
N TYR A 715 -29.66 -10.05 -10.45
CA TYR A 715 -29.13 -11.41 -10.33
C TYR A 715 -27.93 -11.66 -11.26
N ASN A 716 -27.35 -10.62 -11.86
CA ASN A 716 -26.28 -10.78 -12.86
C ASN A 716 -24.88 -10.40 -12.36
N GLU A 717 -24.71 -9.90 -11.13
CA GLU A 717 -23.42 -9.47 -10.59
C GLU A 717 -22.95 -10.28 -9.36
N MET A 718 -21.68 -10.09 -9.01
CA MET A 718 -21.07 -10.65 -7.81
C MET A 718 -21.33 -9.74 -6.60
N ARG A 719 -21.75 -10.30 -5.46
CA ARG A 719 -22.00 -9.50 -4.26
C ARG A 719 -20.73 -8.80 -3.76
N PRO A 720 -20.83 -7.58 -3.19
CA PRO A 720 -19.70 -6.88 -2.58
C PRO A 720 -18.98 -7.71 -1.50
N SER A 721 -19.73 -8.43 -0.66
CA SER A 721 -19.21 -9.27 0.43
C SER A 721 -18.84 -10.71 0.01
N VAL A 722 -18.46 -10.93 -1.25
CA VAL A 722 -18.27 -12.29 -1.80
C VAL A 722 -17.16 -13.07 -1.10
N HIS A 723 -16.10 -12.40 -0.65
CA HIS A 723 -14.93 -13.01 -0.03
C HIS A 723 -14.96 -12.87 1.50
N GLY A 724 -14.77 -13.98 2.21
CA GLY A 724 -14.80 -14.03 3.67
C GLY A 724 -13.43 -13.80 4.33
N GLY A 725 -13.45 -13.69 5.66
CA GLY A 725 -12.27 -13.64 6.53
C GLY A 725 -11.27 -14.76 6.27
N VAL A 726 -10.00 -14.43 5.97
CA VAL A 726 -8.90 -15.40 6.07
C VAL A 726 -8.36 -15.32 7.51
N VAL A 727 -9.04 -15.99 8.43
CA VAL A 727 -8.85 -15.78 9.88
C VAL A 727 -7.60 -16.49 10.39
N HIS A 728 -7.52 -17.79 10.11
CA HIS A 728 -6.48 -18.67 10.65
C HIS A 728 -5.80 -19.53 9.59
N SER A 729 -6.37 -19.58 8.38
CA SER A 729 -5.75 -20.30 7.29
C SER A 729 -4.39 -19.66 6.98
N GLN A 730 -3.34 -20.47 7.03
CA GLN A 730 -2.04 -20.10 6.52
C GLN A 730 -1.99 -20.50 5.05
N PRO A 731 -1.93 -19.55 4.10
CA PRO A 731 -1.97 -19.91 2.69
C PRO A 731 -0.77 -20.81 2.33
N ALA A 732 -1.03 -21.89 1.62
CA ALA A 732 0.02 -22.71 1.02
C ALA A 732 0.29 -22.19 -0.39
N VAL A 733 1.49 -21.68 -0.60
CA VAL A 733 1.86 -21.08 -1.89
C VAL A 733 2.88 -21.98 -2.58
N VAL A 734 2.52 -22.45 -3.77
CA VAL A 734 3.33 -23.38 -4.57
C VAL A 734 3.79 -22.71 -5.86
N ASP A 735 5.09 -22.72 -6.10
CA ASP A 735 5.68 -22.32 -7.38
C ASP A 735 5.69 -23.54 -8.32
N PHE A 736 4.92 -23.45 -9.42
CA PHE A 736 4.86 -24.46 -10.48
C PHE A 736 5.88 -24.19 -11.60
N GLY A 737 6.57 -23.05 -11.57
CA GLY A 737 7.52 -22.61 -12.59
C GLY A 737 6.88 -22.34 -13.95
N GLY A 738 7.76 -22.09 -14.93
CA GLY A 738 7.35 -21.87 -16.33
C GLY A 738 6.35 -20.71 -16.49
N THR A 739 5.34 -20.91 -17.34
CA THR A 739 4.26 -19.95 -17.57
C THR A 739 3.11 -20.08 -16.57
N ILE A 740 3.13 -21.08 -15.69
CA ILE A 740 2.09 -21.29 -14.67
C ILE A 740 2.36 -20.40 -13.45
N GLY A 741 3.64 -20.25 -13.07
CA GLY A 741 4.03 -19.38 -11.98
C GLY A 741 3.59 -19.91 -10.62
N THR A 742 3.19 -18.98 -9.74
CA THR A 742 2.87 -19.24 -8.33
C THR A 742 1.36 -19.41 -8.17
N ILE A 743 0.90 -20.38 -7.36
CA ILE A 743 -0.52 -20.54 -6.99
C ILE A 743 -0.65 -20.55 -5.46
N ALA A 744 -1.60 -19.77 -4.93
CA ALA A 744 -1.92 -19.72 -3.52
C ALA A 744 -3.19 -20.53 -3.22
N PHE A 745 -3.11 -21.44 -2.24
CA PHE A 745 -4.23 -22.22 -1.72
C PHE A 745 -4.55 -21.79 -0.30
N TYR A 746 -5.80 -21.50 0.03
CA TYR A 746 -6.21 -21.05 1.35
C TYR A 746 -7.71 -21.26 1.57
N GLY A 747 -8.13 -21.37 2.82
CA GLY A 747 -9.55 -21.35 3.15
C GLY A 747 -9.99 -20.01 3.73
N ALA A 748 -11.25 -19.66 3.52
CA ALA A 748 -11.85 -18.43 4.01
C ALA A 748 -13.23 -18.70 4.67
N ASP A 749 -13.65 -17.73 5.47
CA ASP A 749 -14.89 -17.75 6.24
C ASP A 749 -16.16 -17.53 5.39
N ASP A 750 -16.03 -17.40 4.06
CA ASP A 750 -17.16 -17.50 3.12
C ASP A 750 -17.55 -18.96 2.82
N GLY A 751 -16.83 -19.91 3.42
CA GLY A 751 -17.04 -21.34 3.27
C GLY A 751 -16.27 -21.97 2.12
N VAL A 752 -15.43 -21.22 1.41
CA VAL A 752 -14.70 -21.73 0.25
C VAL A 752 -13.23 -21.96 0.58
N PHE A 753 -12.72 -23.09 0.11
CA PHE A 753 -11.29 -23.32 -0.06
C PHE A 753 -10.88 -22.86 -1.46
N HIS A 754 -10.08 -21.81 -1.54
CA HIS A 754 -9.73 -21.13 -2.78
C HIS A 754 -8.38 -21.60 -3.32
N ALA A 755 -8.27 -21.64 -4.65
CA ALA A 755 -7.01 -21.65 -5.39
C ALA A 755 -6.93 -20.38 -6.25
N VAL A 756 -5.93 -19.54 -6.01
CA VAL A 756 -5.78 -18.23 -6.64
C VAL A 756 -4.43 -18.13 -7.33
N ASP A 757 -4.41 -17.53 -8.52
CA ASP A 757 -3.17 -17.19 -9.22
C ASP A 757 -2.34 -16.19 -8.42
N GLY A 758 -1.11 -16.57 -8.10
CA GLY A 758 -0.18 -15.86 -7.21
C GLY A 758 0.84 -14.97 -7.91
N GLY A 759 0.69 -14.66 -9.20
CA GLY A 759 1.56 -13.68 -9.89
C GLY A 759 1.49 -12.26 -9.32
N GLN A 760 2.34 -11.34 -9.82
CA GLN A 760 2.59 -9.98 -9.28
C GLN A 760 2.18 -8.83 -10.23
N THR A 761 1.23 -9.08 -11.12
CA THR A 761 0.65 -8.13 -12.07
C THR A 761 -0.80 -7.86 -11.69
N ASP A 762 -1.32 -6.79 -12.26
CA ASP A 762 -2.72 -6.40 -12.17
C ASP A 762 -3.65 -7.26 -13.04
N THR A 763 -3.22 -8.42 -13.51
CA THR A 763 -4.07 -9.40 -14.21
C THR A 763 -4.13 -10.76 -13.50
N GLU A 764 -3.35 -10.94 -12.43
CA GLU A 764 -3.33 -12.14 -11.58
C GLU A 764 -4.17 -11.92 -10.31
N GLY A 765 -4.07 -12.81 -9.33
CA GLY A 765 -4.97 -12.81 -8.16
C GLY A 765 -6.37 -13.36 -8.47
N ILE A 766 -6.56 -13.95 -9.65
CA ILE A 766 -7.84 -14.54 -10.08
C ILE A 766 -8.03 -15.92 -9.46
N GLU A 767 -9.24 -16.19 -8.95
CA GLU A 767 -9.61 -17.52 -8.48
C GLU A 767 -9.70 -18.51 -9.66
N LEU A 768 -8.86 -19.55 -9.64
CA LEU A 768 -8.85 -20.62 -10.62
C LEU A 768 -9.99 -21.62 -10.36
N TRP A 769 -10.20 -21.93 -9.09
CA TRP A 769 -11.30 -22.75 -8.61
C TRP A 769 -11.48 -22.59 -7.10
N GLY A 770 -12.66 -22.95 -6.61
CA GLY A 770 -12.97 -23.09 -5.19
C GLY A 770 -13.51 -24.48 -4.87
N PHE A 771 -13.44 -24.88 -3.60
CA PHE A 771 -14.06 -26.10 -3.09
C PHE A 771 -14.91 -25.81 -1.85
N ILE A 772 -16.15 -26.33 -1.85
CA ILE A 772 -17.05 -26.33 -0.70
C ILE A 772 -17.22 -27.76 -0.20
N ALA A 773 -16.89 -27.99 1.05
CA ALA A 773 -17.04 -29.29 1.70
C ALA A 773 -18.54 -29.58 2.02
N PRO A 774 -19.04 -30.82 1.86
CA PRO A 774 -20.45 -31.11 2.14
C PRO A 774 -20.88 -30.88 3.60
N GLU A 775 -19.97 -31.08 4.55
CA GLU A 775 -20.22 -30.92 5.99
C GLU A 775 -20.42 -29.48 6.46
N ILE A 776 -20.22 -28.49 5.58
CA ILE A 776 -20.40 -27.06 5.91
C ILE A 776 -21.69 -26.46 5.33
N TYR A 777 -22.47 -27.22 4.56
CA TYR A 777 -23.68 -26.71 3.89
C TYR A 777 -24.68 -26.05 4.84
N SER A 778 -24.91 -26.66 6.00
CA SER A 778 -25.85 -26.15 7.01
C SER A 778 -25.45 -24.79 7.59
N LYS A 779 -24.19 -24.37 7.44
CA LYS A 779 -23.68 -23.10 7.97
C LYS A 779 -24.01 -21.91 7.05
N PHE A 780 -24.28 -22.14 5.76
CA PHE A 780 -24.47 -21.05 4.79
C PHE A 780 -25.66 -20.15 5.10
N TYR A 781 -26.76 -20.71 5.62
CA TYR A 781 -27.94 -19.93 5.99
C TYR A 781 -27.57 -18.84 7.00
N ARG A 782 -26.90 -19.21 8.10
CA ARG A 782 -26.46 -18.26 9.13
C ARG A 782 -25.50 -17.20 8.59
N LEU A 783 -24.64 -17.56 7.64
CA LEU A 783 -23.72 -16.63 7.00
C LEU A 783 -24.42 -15.61 6.09
N ARG A 784 -25.42 -16.04 5.31
CA ARG A 784 -26.19 -15.17 4.41
C ARG A 784 -27.02 -14.17 5.20
N ASP A 785 -27.79 -14.67 6.16
CA ASP A 785 -28.65 -13.85 7.01
C ASP A 785 -27.86 -12.87 7.86
N ASN A 786 -26.67 -13.28 8.32
CA ASN A 786 -25.73 -12.42 8.99
C ASN A 786 -26.31 -11.69 10.23
N GLY A 787 -27.21 -12.34 10.98
CA GLY A 787 -27.89 -11.74 12.13
C GLY A 787 -29.05 -10.81 11.77
N LEU A 788 -29.35 -10.65 10.48
CA LEU A 788 -30.52 -10.00 9.92
C LEU A 788 -31.45 -11.05 9.30
N ASP A 789 -32.63 -10.63 8.87
CA ASP A 789 -33.58 -11.40 8.05
C ASP A 789 -33.38 -10.99 6.57
N SER A 790 -32.18 -11.28 6.05
CA SER A 790 -31.74 -10.82 4.72
C SER A 790 -32.56 -11.44 3.59
N ASP A 791 -33.09 -12.65 3.81
CA ASP A 791 -33.93 -13.37 2.86
C ASP A 791 -35.43 -13.10 3.00
N ALA A 792 -35.80 -12.29 4.01
CA ALA A 792 -37.17 -11.91 4.35
C ALA A 792 -38.09 -13.10 4.62
N ASP A 793 -37.56 -14.22 5.13
CA ASP A 793 -38.32 -15.41 5.52
C ASP A 793 -39.04 -15.25 6.88
N GLY A 794 -38.73 -14.17 7.62
CA GLY A 794 -39.29 -13.85 8.94
C GLY A 794 -38.52 -14.47 10.12
N THR A 795 -37.36 -15.05 9.86
CA THR A 795 -36.47 -15.73 10.81
C THR A 795 -35.12 -15.03 10.82
N PHE A 796 -34.61 -14.75 12.01
CA PHE A 796 -33.28 -14.14 12.16
C PHE A 796 -32.26 -15.24 12.47
N ALA A 797 -31.08 -15.16 11.85
CA ALA A 797 -29.98 -16.03 12.22
C ALA A 797 -29.33 -15.65 13.58
N PRO A 798 -28.83 -16.62 14.36
CA PRO A 798 -28.09 -16.37 15.60
C PRO A 798 -26.83 -15.50 15.41
N LEU A 799 -26.70 -14.46 16.24
CA LEU A 799 -25.46 -13.68 16.39
C LEU A 799 -24.32 -14.55 16.98
N ILE A 800 -23.09 -14.07 16.87
CA ILE A 800 -21.94 -14.65 17.56
C ILE A 800 -22.05 -14.41 19.06
N SER A 801 -21.82 -15.46 19.85
CA SER A 801 -21.74 -15.39 21.30
C SER A 801 -20.46 -14.71 21.76
N PHE A 802 -20.45 -13.38 21.82
CA PHE A 802 -19.41 -12.59 22.48
C PHE A 802 -19.82 -12.16 23.90
N PRO A 803 -18.85 -11.90 24.80
CA PRO A 803 -19.14 -11.31 26.10
C PRO A 803 -19.97 -10.02 25.97
N GLY A 804 -21.12 -9.97 26.65
CA GLY A 804 -22.01 -8.80 26.65
C GLY A 804 -23.07 -8.79 25.54
N VAL A 805 -23.00 -9.68 24.56
CA VAL A 805 -24.07 -9.82 23.55
C VAL A 805 -25.26 -10.55 24.17
N THR A 806 -26.37 -9.84 24.33
CA THR A 806 -27.60 -10.34 24.97
C THR A 806 -28.79 -10.24 24.01
N SER A 807 -28.85 -11.13 23.02
CA SER A 807 -30.06 -11.32 22.20
C SER A 807 -30.95 -12.39 22.83
N THR A 808 -32.27 -12.18 22.84
CA THR A 808 -33.24 -13.13 23.42
C THR A 808 -33.92 -14.02 22.39
N ALA A 809 -33.81 -13.74 21.09
CA ALA A 809 -34.39 -14.55 20.02
C ALA A 809 -33.77 -14.26 18.64
N PRO A 810 -33.07 -15.23 18.02
CA PRO A 810 -32.50 -16.43 18.64
C PRO A 810 -31.33 -16.09 19.59
N ALA A 811 -31.03 -17.02 20.51
CA ALA A 811 -29.90 -16.87 21.43
C ALA A 811 -28.58 -16.87 20.63
N PRO A 812 -27.59 -16.02 21.01
CA PRO A 812 -26.27 -16.06 20.39
C PRO A 812 -25.61 -17.44 20.55
N ILE A 813 -24.88 -17.88 19.52
CA ILE A 813 -24.15 -19.16 19.51
C ILE A 813 -22.70 -18.93 19.08
N PRO A 814 -21.77 -19.87 19.36
CA PRO A 814 -20.38 -19.77 18.90
C PRO A 814 -20.26 -19.49 17.40
N LYS A 815 -19.16 -18.84 16.97
CA LYS A 815 -18.92 -18.55 15.56
C LYS A 815 -18.72 -19.83 14.75
N ASP A 816 -19.31 -19.90 13.57
CA ASP A 816 -19.01 -20.95 12.59
C ASP A 816 -17.63 -20.72 11.95
N TYR A 817 -16.92 -21.83 11.75
CA TYR A 817 -15.64 -21.90 11.03
C TYR A 817 -15.75 -22.90 9.88
N PHE A 818 -14.86 -22.76 8.89
CA PHE A 818 -14.83 -23.53 7.63
C PHE A 818 -13.45 -24.17 7.41
N PHE A 819 -12.83 -23.99 6.24
CA PHE A 819 -11.41 -24.29 6.10
C PHE A 819 -10.60 -23.17 6.73
N ASP A 820 -10.30 -23.28 8.02
CA ASP A 820 -9.47 -22.30 8.74
C ASP A 820 -8.14 -22.89 9.23
N GLY A 821 -7.79 -24.09 8.77
CA GLY A 821 -6.54 -24.78 9.11
C GLY A 821 -5.39 -24.52 8.14
N SER A 822 -4.22 -25.03 8.53
CA SER A 822 -3.02 -25.08 7.70
C SER A 822 -3.10 -26.18 6.63
N ILE A 823 -2.28 -26.06 5.60
CA ILE A 823 -2.34 -26.94 4.42
C ILE A 823 -1.01 -27.68 4.27
N GLY A 824 -1.07 -29.01 4.29
CA GLY A 824 0.08 -29.84 3.94
C GLY A 824 0.35 -29.81 2.43
N VAL A 825 1.62 -29.79 2.01
CA VAL A 825 1.99 -29.80 0.58
C VAL A 825 3.01 -30.92 0.31
N HIS A 826 2.74 -31.72 -0.72
CA HIS A 826 3.69 -32.63 -1.35
C HIS A 826 4.03 -32.09 -2.73
N GLN A 827 5.30 -31.74 -2.99
CA GLN A 827 5.78 -31.38 -4.32
C GLN A 827 7.01 -32.22 -4.68
N LYS A 828 6.91 -33.04 -5.73
CA LYS A 828 8.03 -33.86 -6.22
C LYS A 828 7.86 -34.19 -7.70
N SER A 829 8.88 -33.91 -8.52
CA SER A 829 8.93 -34.31 -9.94
C SER A 829 7.67 -33.91 -10.75
N GLY A 830 7.16 -32.69 -10.54
CA GLY A 830 5.95 -32.18 -11.21
C GLY A 830 4.63 -32.67 -10.60
N THR A 831 4.66 -33.60 -9.65
CA THR A 831 3.49 -33.99 -8.86
C THR A 831 3.31 -33.01 -7.70
N VAL A 832 2.11 -32.45 -7.57
CA VAL A 832 1.74 -31.56 -6.46
C VAL A 832 0.44 -32.03 -5.82
N TRP A 833 0.50 -32.42 -4.54
CA TRP A 833 -0.68 -32.75 -3.74
C TRP A 833 -0.80 -31.81 -2.55
N ILE A 834 -2.04 -31.41 -2.21
CA ILE A 834 -2.34 -30.56 -1.07
C ILE A 834 -3.29 -31.26 -0.10
N TYR A 835 -3.12 -30.98 1.19
CA TYR A 835 -3.86 -31.60 2.29
C TYR A 835 -4.45 -30.53 3.22
N PRO A 836 -5.52 -29.85 2.83
CA PRO A 836 -6.14 -28.84 3.68
C PRO A 836 -6.79 -29.50 4.90
N SER A 837 -6.47 -28.96 6.08
CA SER A 837 -7.15 -29.25 7.33
C SER A 837 -8.20 -28.18 7.62
N MET A 838 -9.17 -28.50 8.47
CA MET A 838 -10.32 -27.65 8.74
C MET A 838 -10.25 -26.91 10.07
N ARG A 839 -9.21 -27.13 10.90
CA ARG A 839 -9.08 -26.60 12.26
C ARG A 839 -10.44 -26.55 13.01
N ARG A 840 -10.99 -25.39 13.36
CA ARG A 840 -12.26 -25.30 14.13
C ARG A 840 -13.47 -25.60 13.26
N GLY A 841 -13.34 -25.49 11.95
CA GLY A 841 -14.44 -25.78 11.04
C GLY A 841 -14.74 -27.25 10.82
N GLY A 842 -13.86 -28.18 11.21
CA GLY A 842 -14.14 -29.61 11.05
C GLY A 842 -13.07 -30.61 11.50
N ARG A 843 -13.48 -31.87 11.49
CA ARG A 843 -12.71 -33.06 11.92
C ARG A 843 -12.20 -33.89 10.74
N ALA A 844 -12.16 -33.31 9.54
CA ALA A 844 -11.77 -33.98 8.31
C ALA A 844 -10.51 -33.36 7.68
N ILE A 845 -9.75 -34.21 6.99
CA ILE A 845 -8.65 -33.81 6.11
C ILE A 845 -9.04 -34.24 4.70
N TYR A 846 -8.86 -33.32 3.76
CA TYR A 846 -9.03 -33.59 2.34
C TYR A 846 -7.68 -33.71 1.66
N ALA A 847 -7.61 -34.41 0.54
CA ALA A 847 -6.43 -34.51 -0.29
C ALA A 847 -6.77 -34.25 -1.75
N PHE A 848 -6.07 -33.32 -2.37
CA PHE A 848 -6.24 -32.97 -3.78
C PHE A 848 -4.95 -33.21 -4.54
N ASP A 849 -5.07 -33.73 -5.76
CA ASP A 849 -4.02 -33.65 -6.75
C ASP A 849 -4.18 -32.35 -7.54
N VAL A 850 -3.22 -31.45 -7.40
CA VAL A 850 -3.17 -30.13 -8.03
C VAL A 850 -1.96 -30.00 -8.95
N SER A 851 -1.41 -31.12 -9.42
CA SER A 851 -0.31 -31.14 -10.40
C SER A 851 -0.64 -30.33 -11.66
N THR A 852 -1.94 -30.23 -11.99
CA THR A 852 -2.48 -29.25 -12.95
C THR A 852 -3.33 -28.23 -12.18
N PRO A 853 -2.82 -27.02 -11.89
CA PRO A 853 -3.48 -26.11 -10.95
C PRO A 853 -4.87 -25.64 -11.33
N THR A 854 -5.21 -25.64 -12.62
CA THR A 854 -6.52 -25.25 -13.14
C THR A 854 -7.52 -26.41 -13.19
N SER A 855 -7.11 -27.63 -12.85
CA SER A 855 -7.95 -28.84 -12.93
C SER A 855 -7.62 -29.80 -11.78
N PRO A 856 -8.06 -29.47 -10.55
CA PRO A 856 -7.79 -30.31 -9.39
C PRO A 856 -8.52 -31.65 -9.47
N VAL A 857 -8.00 -32.66 -8.77
CA VAL A 857 -8.64 -33.98 -8.64
C VAL A 857 -8.72 -34.38 -7.17
N MET A 858 -9.89 -34.86 -6.72
CA MET A 858 -10.06 -35.42 -5.37
C MET A 858 -9.24 -36.71 -5.26
N LYS A 859 -8.37 -36.82 -4.25
CA LYS A 859 -7.69 -38.09 -3.94
C LYS A 859 -8.47 -38.88 -2.92
N TRP A 860 -8.80 -38.23 -1.81
CA TRP A 860 -9.54 -38.82 -0.70
C TRP A 860 -9.99 -37.75 0.28
N ARG A 861 -10.97 -38.12 1.09
CA ARG A 861 -11.45 -37.40 2.26
C ARG A 861 -11.45 -38.38 3.43
N LYS A 862 -10.82 -38.02 4.56
CA LYS A 862 -10.74 -38.88 5.76
C LYS A 862 -10.98 -38.07 7.04
N GLY A 863 -11.49 -38.72 8.07
CA GLY A 863 -11.80 -38.09 9.36
C GLY A 863 -13.25 -38.33 9.79
N CYS A 864 -13.80 -37.40 10.55
CA CYS A 864 -15.22 -37.33 10.89
C CYS A 864 -15.86 -36.10 10.24
N PHE A 865 -17.10 -36.25 9.79
CA PHE A 865 -17.74 -35.32 8.86
C PHE A 865 -18.74 -34.40 9.54
N THR A 866 -18.31 -33.87 10.68
CA THR A 866 -18.99 -32.94 11.58
C THR A 866 -17.91 -32.15 12.32
N SER A 867 -18.22 -30.92 12.74
CA SER A 867 -17.34 -30.12 13.60
C SER A 867 -17.48 -30.46 15.09
N ASP A 868 -18.58 -31.14 15.46
CA ASP A 868 -18.85 -31.56 16.84
C ASP A 868 -17.98 -32.77 17.21
N THR A 869 -17.15 -32.65 18.24
CA THR A 869 -16.26 -33.73 18.70
C THR A 869 -17.00 -34.83 19.47
N THR A 870 -18.27 -34.62 19.81
CA THR A 870 -19.14 -35.61 20.46
C THR A 870 -19.89 -36.51 19.46
N ASP A 871 -19.92 -36.14 18.18
CA ASP A 871 -20.62 -36.87 17.12
C ASP A 871 -19.67 -37.70 16.25
N ASP A 872 -19.69 -39.03 16.43
CA ASP A 872 -18.93 -39.98 15.59
C ASP A 872 -19.81 -40.76 14.60
N THR A 873 -21.03 -40.29 14.32
CA THR A 873 -22.00 -41.03 13.49
C THR A 873 -21.52 -41.23 12.06
N VAL A 874 -20.78 -40.27 11.51
CA VAL A 874 -20.22 -40.32 10.15
C VAL A 874 -18.72 -40.09 10.18
N CYS A 875 -17.97 -41.17 10.41
CA CYS A 875 -16.50 -41.16 10.37
C CYS A 875 -15.96 -42.21 9.40
N SER A 876 -14.82 -41.92 8.79
CA SER A 876 -13.99 -42.91 8.12
C SER A 876 -13.58 -44.03 9.08
N THR A 877 -13.45 -45.26 8.58
CA THR A 877 -13.04 -46.41 9.40
C THR A 877 -11.71 -46.15 10.12
N GLY A 878 -11.71 -46.24 11.46
CA GLY A 878 -10.52 -46.01 12.30
C GLY A 878 -10.27 -44.55 12.69
N TRP A 879 -11.09 -43.60 12.23
CA TRP A 879 -10.89 -42.16 12.45
C TRP A 879 -11.73 -41.56 13.59
N SER A 880 -12.54 -42.34 14.31
CA SER A 880 -13.44 -41.79 15.34
C SER A 880 -12.73 -41.05 16.49
N ASN A 881 -11.43 -41.28 16.70
CA ASN A 881 -10.66 -40.54 17.70
C ASN A 881 -10.03 -39.24 17.18
N ILE A 882 -10.24 -38.85 15.92
CA ILE A 882 -9.75 -37.57 15.42
C ILE A 882 -10.53 -36.42 16.07
N GLY A 883 -9.81 -35.40 16.52
CA GLY A 883 -10.38 -34.13 16.97
C GLY A 883 -10.63 -33.20 15.79
N GLN A 884 -10.87 -31.93 16.10
CA GLN A 884 -10.80 -30.83 15.14
C GLN A 884 -9.39 -30.75 14.55
N THR A 885 -9.26 -30.64 13.24
CA THR A 885 -8.00 -30.90 12.52
C THR A 885 -7.08 -29.67 12.49
N TRP A 886 -6.44 -29.37 13.62
CA TRP A 886 -5.63 -28.15 13.81
C TRP A 886 -4.20 -28.28 13.29
N SER A 887 -3.60 -29.45 13.50
CA SER A 887 -2.19 -29.73 13.16
C SER A 887 -1.99 -29.86 11.65
N THR A 888 -0.94 -29.24 11.12
CA THR A 888 -0.55 -29.31 9.70
C THR A 888 -0.21 -30.74 9.29
N PRO A 889 -0.83 -31.30 8.22
CA PRO A 889 -0.44 -32.60 7.67
C PRO A 889 0.93 -32.58 6.97
N HIS A 890 2.02 -32.81 7.71
CA HIS A 890 3.37 -32.75 7.15
C HIS A 890 3.73 -33.99 6.33
N VAL A 891 4.32 -33.78 5.16
CA VAL A 891 4.77 -34.86 4.28
C VAL A 891 6.20 -35.29 4.63
N VAL A 892 6.38 -36.59 4.88
CA VAL A 892 7.66 -37.25 5.16
C VAL A 892 7.84 -38.51 4.33
N PHE A 893 9.05 -39.04 4.35
CA PHE A 893 9.37 -40.36 3.82
C PHE A 893 9.89 -41.23 4.96
N LEU A 894 9.47 -42.50 4.99
CA LEU A 894 9.93 -43.49 5.96
C LEU A 894 10.88 -44.48 5.29
N ARG A 895 11.96 -44.86 5.97
CA ARG A 895 12.91 -45.85 5.46
C ARG A 895 12.20 -47.17 5.14
N GLY A 896 12.35 -47.66 3.90
CA GLY A 896 11.76 -48.92 3.44
C GLY A 896 10.25 -48.90 3.21
N TYR A 897 9.58 -47.74 3.36
CA TYR A 897 8.19 -47.57 2.94
C TYR A 897 8.16 -47.13 1.48
N VAL A 898 8.09 -48.13 0.60
CA VAL A 898 8.23 -47.98 -0.85
C VAL A 898 7.03 -48.57 -1.59
N ASP A 899 6.86 -48.19 -2.85
CA ASP A 899 5.90 -48.83 -3.76
C ASP A 899 6.46 -50.15 -4.33
N GLY A 900 5.68 -50.80 -5.22
CA GLY A 900 6.09 -52.05 -5.86
C GLY A 900 7.30 -51.93 -6.78
N GLY A 901 7.72 -50.71 -7.13
CA GLY A 901 8.93 -50.41 -7.90
C GLY A 901 10.13 -50.00 -7.03
N GLY A 902 9.99 -49.99 -5.70
CA GLY A 902 11.03 -49.57 -4.78
C GLY A 902 11.15 -48.05 -4.60
N ILE A 903 10.19 -47.26 -5.08
CA ILE A 903 10.18 -45.79 -4.94
C ILE A 903 9.56 -45.42 -3.60
N ALA A 904 10.23 -44.55 -2.83
CA ALA A 904 9.74 -44.10 -1.53
C ALA A 904 8.36 -43.42 -1.64
N LYS A 905 7.41 -43.90 -0.83
CA LYS A 905 6.05 -43.36 -0.76
C LYS A 905 5.95 -42.23 0.26
N PRO A 906 5.22 -41.15 -0.04
CA PRO A 906 4.97 -40.08 0.92
C PRO A 906 4.00 -40.53 2.04
N VAL A 907 4.27 -40.07 3.25
CA VAL A 907 3.48 -40.31 4.47
C VAL A 907 3.14 -38.96 5.09
N LEU A 908 1.91 -38.80 5.56
CA LEU A 908 1.48 -37.66 6.37
C LEU A 908 1.71 -37.94 7.84
N VAL A 909 2.24 -36.95 8.56
CA VAL A 909 2.38 -36.98 10.02
C VAL A 909 1.79 -35.72 10.62
N PHE A 910 0.90 -35.87 11.60
CA PHE A 910 0.19 -34.76 12.25
C PHE A 910 -0.32 -35.15 13.65
N GLY A 911 -0.58 -34.13 14.48
CA GLY A 911 -1.27 -34.26 15.76
C GLY A 911 -2.75 -34.57 15.58
N GLY A 912 -3.35 -35.30 16.52
CA GLY A 912 -4.71 -35.81 16.41
C GLY A 912 -5.81 -34.73 16.46
N GLY A 913 -5.47 -33.49 16.80
CA GLY A 913 -6.38 -32.36 16.77
C GLY A 913 -6.89 -31.92 18.15
N TYR A 914 -7.73 -30.89 18.15
CA TYR A 914 -8.33 -30.29 19.35
C TYR A 914 -9.66 -30.96 19.71
N ASP A 915 -9.99 -31.04 20.99
CA ASP A 915 -11.29 -31.53 21.46
C ASP A 915 -12.12 -30.35 21.96
N GLN A 916 -13.36 -30.21 21.50
CA GLN A 916 -14.23 -29.08 21.86
C GLN A 916 -14.53 -29.02 23.37
N CYS A 917 -14.43 -30.13 24.09
CA CYS A 917 -14.55 -30.12 25.56
C CYS A 917 -13.43 -29.31 26.26
N GLU A 918 -12.32 -29.01 25.58
CA GLU A 918 -11.24 -28.17 26.10
C GLU A 918 -11.61 -26.67 26.09
N ASP A 919 -12.72 -26.28 25.43
CA ASP A 919 -13.29 -24.92 25.44
C ASP A 919 -14.04 -24.62 26.78
N ASP A 920 -14.39 -25.63 27.59
CA ASP A 920 -15.19 -25.49 28.81
C ASP A 920 -14.37 -24.96 30.02
N HIS A 921 -13.95 -23.69 30.01
CA HIS A 921 -13.17 -23.10 31.10
C HIS A 921 -13.99 -22.63 32.33
N ILE A 922 -15.31 -22.85 32.37
CA ILE A 922 -16.18 -22.46 33.50
C ILE A 922 -16.87 -23.71 34.07
N VAL A 923 -16.55 -24.06 35.32
CA VAL A 923 -17.21 -25.17 36.04
C VAL A 923 -18.01 -24.59 37.20
N ALA A 924 -19.32 -24.83 37.20
CA ALA A 924 -20.26 -24.33 38.23
C ALA A 924 -20.20 -22.81 38.49
N GLY A 925 -19.97 -22.01 37.43
CA GLY A 925 -19.93 -20.54 37.51
C GLY A 925 -18.60 -19.97 38.00
N VAL A 926 -17.57 -20.81 38.14
CA VAL A 926 -16.20 -20.40 38.48
C VAL A 926 -15.28 -20.76 37.32
N VAL A 927 -14.38 -19.85 36.96
CA VAL A 927 -13.29 -20.13 36.00
C VAL A 927 -12.48 -21.31 36.54
N SER A 928 -12.60 -22.46 35.88
CA SER A 928 -11.84 -23.66 36.19
C SER A 928 -10.52 -23.59 35.48
N GLN A 929 -9.42 -23.61 36.25
CA GLN A 929 -8.08 -23.80 35.71
C GLN A 929 -7.87 -25.23 35.18
N THR A 930 -8.87 -26.12 35.39
CA THR A 930 -8.92 -27.50 34.91
C THR A 930 -10.30 -27.93 34.44
N PRO A 931 -10.67 -27.57 33.21
CA PRO A 931 -11.74 -28.28 32.52
C PRO A 931 -11.39 -29.77 32.44
N GLU A 932 -12.25 -30.65 32.94
CA GLU A 932 -12.12 -32.07 32.65
C GLU A 932 -13.13 -32.45 31.57
N CYS A 933 -12.61 -32.75 30.37
CA CYS A 933 -13.34 -33.52 29.38
C CYS A 933 -13.85 -34.81 30.02
N THR A 934 -15.17 -34.98 30.09
CA THR A 934 -15.77 -36.18 30.67
C THR A 934 -15.68 -37.35 29.66
N GLY A 935 -14.64 -38.18 29.77
CA GLY A 935 -14.47 -39.37 28.92
C GLY A 935 -13.15 -39.42 28.14
N ALA A 936 -13.12 -40.20 27.05
CA ALA A 936 -11.95 -40.31 26.18
C ALA A 936 -11.82 -39.08 25.29
N ARG A 937 -10.69 -38.39 25.37
CA ARG A 937 -10.42 -37.16 24.61
C ARG A 937 -10.22 -37.45 23.12
N LYS A 938 -10.91 -36.71 22.28
CA LYS A 938 -10.66 -36.65 20.84
C LYS A 938 -9.33 -35.96 20.58
N GLY A 939 -8.68 -36.39 19.51
CA GLY A 939 -7.38 -35.88 19.09
C GLY A 939 -6.21 -36.28 19.97
N ALA A 940 -6.41 -37.18 20.94
CA ALA A 940 -5.35 -37.74 21.77
C ALA A 940 -4.53 -38.80 21.02
N GLY A 941 -3.74 -38.36 20.04
CA GLY A 941 -2.74 -39.19 19.38
C GLY A 941 -1.95 -38.46 18.32
N ILE A 942 -0.91 -39.12 17.80
CA ILE A 942 -0.09 -38.64 16.67
C ILE A 942 -0.23 -39.66 15.54
N TRP A 943 -0.57 -39.18 14.35
CA TRP A 943 -1.04 -40.00 13.24
C TRP A 943 0.01 -40.11 12.14
N PHE A 944 0.13 -41.31 11.56
CA PHE A 944 0.89 -41.60 10.35
C PHE A 944 -0.05 -42.19 9.33
N VAL A 945 -0.19 -41.52 8.19
CA VAL A 945 -1.18 -41.85 7.16
C VAL A 945 -0.52 -41.91 5.80
N ASP A 946 -0.86 -42.89 4.97
CA ASP A 946 -0.40 -42.94 3.59
C ASP A 946 -0.93 -41.73 2.82
N ALA A 947 -0.04 -40.91 2.28
CA ALA A 947 -0.46 -39.63 1.71
C ALA A 947 -1.27 -39.78 0.41
N ALA A 948 -1.09 -40.88 -0.33
CA ALA A 948 -1.79 -41.12 -1.59
C ALA A 948 -3.21 -41.66 -1.38
N THR A 949 -3.44 -42.45 -0.33
CA THR A 949 -4.69 -43.20 -0.10
C THR A 949 -5.48 -42.77 1.13
N GLY A 950 -4.85 -42.06 2.08
CA GLY A 950 -5.45 -41.70 3.35
C GLY A 950 -5.58 -42.88 4.33
N ASP A 951 -4.89 -44.00 4.08
CA ASP A 951 -4.93 -45.16 4.95
C ASP A 951 -4.06 -44.97 6.19
N ILE A 952 -4.59 -45.34 7.36
CA ILE A 952 -3.89 -45.24 8.64
C ILE A 952 -2.76 -46.28 8.67
N LEU A 953 -1.52 -45.82 8.76
CA LEU A 953 -0.35 -46.69 8.92
C LEU A 953 -0.05 -46.96 10.39
N ARG A 954 -0.17 -45.93 11.23
CA ARG A 954 0.05 -46.00 12.68
C ARG A 954 -0.55 -44.79 13.39
N THR A 955 -1.05 -45.02 14.60
CA THR A 955 -1.37 -43.96 15.55
C THR A 955 -0.63 -44.23 16.86
N TYR A 956 0.02 -43.21 17.41
CA TYR A 956 0.64 -43.27 18.73
C TYR A 956 -0.25 -42.53 19.74
N PRO A 957 -0.72 -43.19 20.82
CA PRO A 957 -1.62 -42.56 21.78
C PRO A 957 -0.89 -41.53 22.65
N THR A 958 -1.55 -40.42 22.93
CA THR A 958 -1.14 -39.39 23.91
C THR A 958 -2.14 -39.33 25.06
N ASN A 959 -1.83 -38.59 26.12
CA ASN A 959 -2.73 -38.44 27.26
C ASN A 959 -3.84 -37.38 27.00
N TYR A 960 -3.54 -36.37 26.19
CA TYR A 960 -4.45 -35.28 25.82
C TYR A 960 -4.40 -35.00 24.33
N SER A 961 -5.32 -34.15 23.88
CA SER A 961 -5.47 -33.66 22.51
C SER A 961 -4.16 -33.03 22.01
N VAL A 962 -3.76 -33.32 20.77
CA VAL A 962 -2.54 -32.79 20.14
C VAL A 962 -2.94 -31.81 19.02
N PRO A 963 -3.24 -30.54 19.35
CA PRO A 963 -3.69 -29.56 18.36
C PRO A 963 -2.55 -28.93 17.56
N GLY A 964 -1.37 -28.75 18.16
CA GLY A 964 -0.23 -28.08 17.53
C GLY A 964 0.47 -28.90 16.45
N ASP A 965 1.34 -28.25 15.67
CA ASP A 965 2.14 -28.93 14.65
C ASP A 965 3.17 -29.90 15.28
N VAL A 966 3.66 -30.81 14.45
CA VAL A 966 4.68 -31.78 14.87
C VAL A 966 6.06 -31.38 14.33
N ALA A 967 7.08 -31.43 15.18
CA ALA A 967 8.45 -31.17 14.74
C ALA A 967 9.08 -32.46 14.20
N LEU A 968 9.73 -32.37 13.05
CA LEU A 968 10.26 -33.52 12.32
C LEU A 968 11.79 -33.45 12.22
N ILE A 969 12.48 -34.45 12.78
CA ILE A 969 13.92 -34.62 12.57
C ILE A 969 14.15 -35.68 11.52
N LYS A 970 14.70 -35.26 10.39
CA LYS A 970 15.06 -36.12 9.25
C LYS A 970 16.55 -36.36 9.24
N ASP A 971 16.95 -37.52 8.74
CA ASP A 971 18.33 -37.84 8.43
C ASP A 971 18.84 -36.92 7.31
N ILE A 972 19.91 -36.16 7.57
CA ILE A 972 20.40 -35.14 6.64
C ILE A 972 20.96 -35.74 5.33
N THR A 973 21.37 -37.01 5.35
CA THR A 973 21.97 -37.67 4.18
C THR A 973 20.90 -38.31 3.31
N THR A 974 19.91 -38.95 3.94
CA THR A 974 18.92 -39.78 3.26
C THR A 974 17.54 -39.12 3.12
N GLY A 975 17.27 -38.07 3.90
CA GLY A 975 15.98 -37.36 3.91
C GLY A 975 14.83 -38.09 4.61
N TYR A 976 15.05 -39.30 5.13
CA TYR A 976 14.05 -40.08 5.84
C TYR A 976 13.84 -39.58 7.27
N LEU A 977 12.62 -39.72 7.78
CA LEU A 977 12.26 -39.33 9.15
C LEU A 977 12.94 -40.24 10.19
N ASN A 978 13.55 -39.63 11.21
CA ASN A 978 14.10 -40.31 12.38
C ASN A 978 13.24 -40.08 13.64
N TYR A 979 12.86 -38.82 13.91
CA TYR A 979 12.11 -38.48 15.11
C TYR A 979 10.95 -37.52 14.82
N VAL A 980 9.87 -37.68 15.58
CA VAL A 980 8.74 -36.73 15.63
C VAL A 980 8.60 -36.25 17.06
N TYR A 981 8.49 -34.94 17.26
CA TYR A 981 8.17 -34.32 18.54
C TYR A 981 6.81 -33.65 18.47
N ALA A 982 6.05 -33.76 19.53
CA ALA A 982 4.72 -33.15 19.65
C ALA A 982 4.45 -32.82 21.12
N ALA A 983 3.49 -31.94 21.36
CA ALA A 983 3.00 -31.63 22.69
C ALA A 983 1.47 -31.64 22.73
N ASP A 984 0.89 -31.94 23.89
CA ASP A 984 -0.55 -32.01 24.07
C ASP A 984 -1.12 -30.89 24.96
N SER A 985 -2.44 -30.72 24.90
CA SER A 985 -3.18 -29.73 25.70
C SER A 985 -3.02 -29.92 27.20
N GLY A 986 -2.58 -31.08 27.67
CA GLY A 986 -2.34 -31.38 29.08
C GLY A 986 -0.91 -31.08 29.57
N GLY A 987 -0.05 -30.52 28.72
CA GLY A 987 1.31 -30.14 29.10
C GLY A 987 2.34 -31.25 28.99
N TYR A 988 2.07 -32.33 28.25
CA TYR A 988 3.05 -33.38 27.96
C TYR A 988 3.80 -33.11 26.66
N VAL A 989 5.08 -33.47 26.63
CA VAL A 989 5.92 -33.44 25.43
C VAL A 989 6.35 -34.87 25.10
N TYR A 990 6.23 -35.25 23.82
CA TYR A 990 6.43 -36.61 23.32
C TYR A 990 7.52 -36.68 22.25
N ARG A 991 8.15 -37.85 22.13
CA ARG A 991 9.02 -38.23 21.01
C ARG A 991 8.66 -39.59 20.45
N ILE A 992 8.46 -39.65 19.14
CA ILE A 992 8.30 -40.90 18.39
C ILE A 992 9.59 -41.17 17.63
N ASN A 993 10.09 -42.40 17.75
CA ASN A 993 11.20 -42.88 16.95
C ASN A 993 10.64 -43.56 15.70
N ALA A 994 10.84 -42.91 14.55
CA ALA A 994 10.39 -43.39 13.25
C ALA A 994 11.44 -44.32 12.62
N GLY A 995 11.11 -45.62 12.56
CA GLY A 995 11.85 -46.64 11.82
C GLY A 995 13.04 -47.28 12.55
N THR A 996 13.04 -48.61 12.61
CA THR A 996 14.26 -49.43 12.72
C THR A 996 14.36 -50.24 11.44
N THR A 997 15.47 -50.13 10.71
CA THR A 997 15.72 -50.99 9.53
C THR A 997 16.08 -52.41 9.97
N ASP A 998 15.85 -53.39 9.09
CA ASP A 998 16.60 -54.64 9.16
C ASP A 998 18.11 -54.38 8.99
N THR A 999 18.93 -55.39 9.27
CA THR A 999 20.40 -55.32 9.14
C THR A 999 20.89 -55.06 7.70
N THR A 1000 20.00 -55.12 6.70
CA THR A 1000 20.30 -54.89 5.28
C THR A 1000 19.85 -53.52 4.76
N GLY A 1001 19.00 -52.79 5.50
CA GLY A 1001 18.56 -51.43 5.17
C GLY A 1001 17.50 -51.33 4.07
N THR A 1002 16.93 -52.46 3.61
CA THR A 1002 16.11 -52.53 2.38
C THR A 1002 14.61 -52.63 2.62
N THR A 1003 14.15 -52.92 3.84
CA THR A 1003 12.73 -53.17 4.14
C THR A 1003 12.27 -52.41 5.39
N PHE A 1004 11.09 -51.79 5.35
CA PHE A 1004 10.42 -51.32 6.58
C PHE A 1004 9.87 -52.54 7.32
N THR A 1005 10.53 -52.99 8.39
CA THR A 1005 10.16 -54.23 9.07
C THR A 1005 9.13 -54.05 10.16
N SER A 1006 9.15 -52.94 10.91
CA SER A 1006 8.19 -52.68 11.99
C SER A 1006 8.25 -51.26 12.53
N TRP A 1007 7.11 -50.79 13.05
CA TRP A 1007 7.04 -49.65 13.96
C TRP A 1007 7.70 -49.96 15.30
N THR A 1008 8.14 -48.93 16.03
CA THR A 1008 8.49 -49.12 17.44
C THR A 1008 7.28 -49.64 18.21
N SER A 1009 7.50 -50.58 19.13
CA SER A 1009 6.42 -51.28 19.86
C SER A 1009 5.72 -50.40 20.91
N ASN A 1010 5.85 -49.08 20.82
CA ASN A 1010 5.25 -48.14 21.75
C ASN A 1010 3.73 -48.09 21.51
N SER A 1011 2.99 -48.65 22.46
CA SER A 1011 1.53 -48.76 22.44
C SER A 1011 0.85 -47.92 23.52
N ALA A 1012 1.61 -47.24 24.37
CA ALA A 1012 1.11 -46.37 25.42
C ALA A 1012 1.84 -45.02 25.44
N ALA A 1013 1.15 -43.96 25.85
CA ALA A 1013 1.69 -42.60 25.95
C ALA A 1013 2.95 -42.53 26.82
N SER A 1014 2.98 -43.27 27.94
CA SER A 1014 4.13 -43.33 28.85
C SER A 1014 5.42 -43.86 28.22
N GLN A 1015 5.34 -44.57 27.10
CA GLN A 1015 6.49 -45.11 26.37
C GLN A 1015 7.09 -44.12 25.37
N ILE A 1016 6.43 -42.98 25.15
CA ILE A 1016 6.86 -41.92 24.24
C ILE A 1016 6.99 -40.55 24.92
N THR A 1017 6.67 -40.44 26.20
CA THR A 1017 6.77 -39.17 26.95
C THR A 1017 8.22 -38.81 27.25
N LEU A 1018 8.58 -37.56 26.93
CA LEU A 1018 9.83 -36.93 27.36
C LEU A 1018 9.64 -36.12 28.65
N ALA A 1019 8.58 -35.31 28.69
CA ALA A 1019 8.34 -34.39 29.79
C ALA A 1019 6.85 -34.22 30.11
N ARG A 1020 6.59 -33.85 31.36
CA ARG A 1020 5.29 -33.38 31.89
C ARG A 1020 5.52 -32.02 32.56
N LEU A 1021 5.21 -30.96 31.82
CA LEU A 1021 5.55 -29.58 32.17
C LEU A 1021 4.41 -28.81 32.85
N SER A 1022 3.21 -29.37 32.84
CA SER A 1022 2.09 -28.88 33.63
C SER A 1022 2.20 -29.33 35.10
N GLU A 1023 1.67 -28.51 36.02
CA GLU A 1023 1.60 -28.80 37.45
C GLU A 1023 0.37 -29.65 37.81
N THR A 1024 0.15 -29.95 39.10
CA THR A 1024 -1.04 -30.67 39.55
C THR A 1024 -2.29 -29.91 39.10
N ASN A 1025 -3.21 -30.59 38.40
CA ASN A 1025 -4.40 -30.03 37.76
C ASN A 1025 -4.09 -29.21 36.48
N HIS A 1026 -3.54 -29.82 35.41
CA HIS A 1026 -3.48 -29.34 33.99
C HIS A 1026 -3.22 -27.84 33.67
N ALA A 1027 -2.69 -27.05 34.60
CA ALA A 1027 -2.37 -25.65 34.36
C ALA A 1027 -1.13 -25.59 33.46
N ARG A 1028 -1.26 -24.97 32.26
CA ARG A 1028 -0.29 -24.85 31.14
C ARG A 1028 -0.60 -25.78 29.96
N LYS A 1029 -1.47 -25.31 29.06
CA LYS A 1029 -1.76 -25.96 27.78
C LYS A 1029 -0.65 -25.70 26.75
N PHE A 1030 -0.43 -26.66 25.86
CA PHE A 1030 0.34 -26.47 24.64
C PHE A 1030 -0.59 -26.57 23.43
N LEU A 1031 -0.81 -25.43 22.76
CA LEU A 1031 -1.63 -25.34 21.55
C LEU A 1031 -0.80 -25.18 20.26
N ASN A 1032 0.51 -25.04 20.40
CA ASN A 1032 1.49 -24.85 19.33
C ASN A 1032 2.49 -26.01 19.31
N GLY A 1033 3.05 -26.30 18.13
CA GLY A 1033 4.10 -27.30 17.99
C GLY A 1033 5.44 -26.89 18.62
N PRO A 1034 6.29 -27.85 19.02
CA PRO A 1034 7.66 -27.55 19.47
C PRO A 1034 8.57 -27.14 18.31
N SER A 1035 9.54 -26.25 18.57
CA SER A 1035 10.71 -26.05 17.69
C SER A 1035 11.84 -26.98 18.15
N VAL A 1036 12.49 -27.70 17.23
CA VAL A 1036 13.55 -28.65 17.60
C VAL A 1036 14.85 -28.37 16.86
N VAL A 1037 15.93 -28.17 17.62
CA VAL A 1037 17.29 -27.98 17.09
C VAL A 1037 18.13 -29.23 17.37
N PRO A 1038 18.48 -30.02 16.34
CA PRO A 1038 19.40 -31.14 16.52
C PRO A 1038 20.84 -30.64 16.73
N THR A 1039 21.51 -31.15 17.75
CA THR A 1039 22.94 -30.93 18.01
C THR A 1039 23.73 -32.22 17.82
N ALA A 1040 25.04 -32.21 18.07
CA ALA A 1040 25.86 -33.42 17.98
C ALA A 1040 25.46 -34.50 18.99
N ASP A 1041 25.03 -34.08 20.20
CA ASP A 1041 24.84 -35.00 21.34
C ASP A 1041 23.37 -35.12 21.78
N TYR A 1042 22.54 -34.12 21.48
CA TYR A 1042 21.13 -34.06 21.90
C TYR A 1042 20.27 -33.23 20.94
N ASN A 1043 18.95 -33.35 21.06
CA ASN A 1043 17.99 -32.48 20.41
C ASN A 1043 17.46 -31.47 21.44
N ALA A 1044 17.59 -30.17 21.16
CA ALA A 1044 17.00 -29.12 21.99
C ALA A 1044 15.53 -28.92 21.57
N VAL A 1045 14.59 -29.19 22.47
CA VAL A 1045 13.14 -29.09 22.20
C VAL A 1045 12.60 -27.85 22.89
N LEU A 1046 12.19 -26.85 22.11
CA LEU A 1046 11.72 -25.55 22.60
C LEU A 1046 10.21 -25.42 22.46
N ILE A 1047 9.52 -25.02 23.52
CA ILE A 1047 8.06 -24.91 23.53
C ILE A 1047 7.55 -23.92 24.59
N GLY A 1048 6.50 -23.17 24.25
CA GLY A 1048 5.86 -22.20 25.14
C GLY A 1048 4.43 -22.58 25.48
N SER A 1049 4.03 -22.39 26.75
CA SER A 1049 2.66 -22.67 27.19
C SER A 1049 1.74 -21.46 27.02
N GLY A 1050 0.47 -21.73 26.76
CA GLY A 1050 -0.57 -20.72 26.58
C GLY A 1050 -1.90 -21.34 26.15
N ASP A 1051 -3.00 -20.63 26.41
CA ASP A 1051 -4.36 -21.01 26.01
C ASP A 1051 -4.98 -19.90 25.15
N ARG A 1052 -4.42 -19.72 23.94
CA ARG A 1052 -4.81 -18.64 23.02
C ARG A 1052 -6.29 -18.61 22.64
N GLU A 1053 -7.03 -19.70 22.89
CA GLU A 1053 -8.47 -19.81 22.64
C GLU A 1053 -9.31 -19.14 23.74
N HIS A 1054 -8.69 -18.84 24.87
CA HIS A 1054 -9.27 -18.11 25.99
C HIS A 1054 -8.49 -16.83 26.27
N PRO A 1055 -8.35 -15.90 25.31
CA PRO A 1055 -7.41 -14.80 25.43
C PRO A 1055 -7.90 -13.68 26.36
N LEU A 1056 -9.11 -13.74 26.93
CA LEU A 1056 -9.71 -12.60 27.63
C LEU A 1056 -9.30 -12.53 29.11
N VAL A 1057 -9.33 -11.31 29.66
CA VAL A 1057 -9.06 -11.05 31.10
C VAL A 1057 -9.94 -11.91 32.01
N THR A 1058 -11.19 -12.14 31.62
CA THR A 1058 -12.18 -12.93 32.35
C THR A 1058 -11.81 -14.41 32.43
N ASP A 1059 -11.09 -14.93 31.43
CA ASP A 1059 -10.88 -16.36 31.27
C ASP A 1059 -9.67 -16.84 32.10
N TYR A 1060 -8.79 -15.93 32.51
CA TYR A 1060 -7.58 -16.24 33.28
C TYR A 1060 -7.67 -15.95 34.79
N ALA A 1061 -8.81 -15.46 35.28
CA ALA A 1061 -8.97 -14.98 36.66
C ALA A 1061 -7.90 -13.93 37.07
N CYS A 1062 -7.44 -13.14 36.09
CA CYS A 1062 -6.35 -12.15 36.21
C CYS A 1062 -6.72 -10.83 36.91
N GLY A 1063 -7.92 -10.74 37.50
CA GLY A 1063 -8.32 -9.60 38.34
C GLY A 1063 -8.18 -8.22 37.67
N ASN A 1064 -8.71 -8.05 36.46
CA ASN A 1064 -8.73 -6.79 35.69
C ASN A 1064 -7.37 -6.06 35.56
N ARG A 1065 -6.25 -6.76 35.79
CA ARG A 1065 -4.89 -6.22 35.89
C ARG A 1065 -4.79 -5.02 36.86
N SER A 1066 -5.60 -4.99 37.91
CA SER A 1066 -5.52 -3.91 38.90
C SER A 1066 -4.14 -3.92 39.55
N SER A 1067 -3.47 -2.78 39.64
CA SER A 1067 -2.17 -2.62 40.33
C SER A 1067 -2.24 -2.98 41.82
N THR A 1068 -3.44 -3.19 42.36
CA THR A 1068 -3.72 -3.68 43.71
C THR A 1068 -4.07 -5.17 43.79
N PHE A 1069 -4.11 -5.90 42.67
CA PHE A 1069 -4.36 -7.34 42.67
C PHE A 1069 -3.10 -8.08 43.13
N THR A 1070 -3.17 -8.72 44.29
CA THR A 1070 -2.11 -9.61 44.78
C THR A 1070 -2.35 -11.01 44.21
N PRO A 1071 -1.47 -11.53 43.33
CA PRO A 1071 -1.61 -12.89 42.83
C PRO A 1071 -1.53 -13.87 43.99
N THR A 1072 -2.61 -14.58 44.26
CA THR A 1072 -2.59 -15.73 45.17
C THR A 1072 -2.24 -16.96 44.34
N ALA A 1073 -1.19 -17.69 44.72
CA ALA A 1073 -0.78 -18.91 44.04
C ALA A 1073 -1.96 -19.89 43.94
N GLY A 1074 -2.21 -20.42 42.74
CA GLY A 1074 -3.35 -21.29 42.45
C GLY A 1074 -4.63 -20.59 41.97
N ASN A 1075 -4.62 -19.26 41.78
CA ASN A 1075 -5.76 -18.51 41.21
C ASN A 1075 -5.58 -18.15 39.73
N TYR A 1076 -4.42 -18.40 39.13
CA TYR A 1076 -4.15 -18.13 37.72
C TYR A 1076 -3.09 -19.11 37.19
N VAL A 1077 -3.06 -19.31 35.87
CA VAL A 1077 -2.04 -20.13 35.19
C VAL A 1077 -0.79 -19.29 34.92
N ALA A 1078 0.32 -19.62 35.58
CA ALA A 1078 1.62 -19.01 35.31
C ALA A 1078 2.27 -19.72 34.11
N ASN A 1079 2.12 -19.19 32.90
CA ASN A 1079 2.70 -19.76 31.69
C ASN A 1079 4.22 -19.56 31.63
N GLN A 1080 4.88 -20.43 30.88
CA GLN A 1080 6.34 -20.52 30.80
C GLN A 1080 6.79 -20.93 29.39
N PHE A 1081 8.01 -20.56 29.03
CA PHE A 1081 8.74 -21.12 27.90
C PHE A 1081 9.76 -22.14 28.40
N TYR A 1082 10.05 -23.17 27.61
CA TYR A 1082 10.93 -24.27 27.98
C TYR A 1082 11.91 -24.59 26.86
N MET A 1083 13.12 -25.02 27.23
CA MET A 1083 13.99 -25.83 26.39
C MET A 1083 14.27 -27.14 27.11
N LEU A 1084 14.03 -28.26 26.45
CA LEU A 1084 14.33 -29.60 26.95
C LEU A 1084 15.52 -30.17 26.20
N VAL A 1085 16.42 -30.82 26.94
CA VAL A 1085 17.52 -31.60 26.36
C VAL A 1085 17.05 -33.04 26.17
N ASP A 1086 16.85 -33.47 24.92
CA ASP A 1086 16.51 -34.86 24.59
C ASP A 1086 17.73 -35.61 24.02
N THR A 1087 18.15 -36.68 24.68
CA THR A 1087 19.21 -37.57 24.21
C THR A 1087 18.57 -38.86 23.68
N PRO A 1088 18.48 -39.06 22.34
CA PRO A 1088 17.68 -40.13 21.76
C PRO A 1088 18.29 -41.54 21.85
N THR A 1089 19.06 -41.81 22.91
CA THR A 1089 19.50 -43.15 23.32
C THR A 1089 18.49 -43.86 24.23
N GLY A 1090 17.47 -43.15 24.74
CA GLY A 1090 16.41 -43.68 25.61
C GLY A 1090 15.27 -42.69 25.83
N TYR A 1091 14.31 -43.05 26.69
CA TYR A 1091 13.27 -42.13 27.20
C TYR A 1091 13.55 -41.83 28.68
N PRO A 1092 13.37 -40.59 29.17
CA PRO A 1092 13.51 -40.28 30.59
C PRO A 1092 12.52 -41.10 31.44
N SER A 1093 13.01 -41.71 32.53
CA SER A 1093 12.19 -42.45 33.48
C SER A 1093 12.63 -42.11 34.91
N PRO A 1094 11.84 -41.33 35.68
CA PRO A 1094 10.57 -40.72 35.29
C PRO A 1094 10.71 -39.65 34.19
N ALA A 1095 9.60 -39.28 33.56
CA ALA A 1095 9.56 -38.17 32.62
C ALA A 1095 10.02 -36.86 33.28
N VAL A 1096 10.68 -35.99 32.52
CA VAL A 1096 11.18 -34.68 32.98
C VAL A 1096 10.01 -33.80 33.42
N THR A 1097 10.16 -33.10 34.53
CA THR A 1097 9.16 -32.16 35.05
C THR A 1097 9.69 -30.73 35.04
N ALA A 1098 8.81 -29.73 35.15
CA ALA A 1098 9.23 -28.33 35.21
C ALA A 1098 10.14 -28.00 36.42
N SER A 1099 10.15 -28.82 37.47
CA SER A 1099 11.10 -28.71 38.60
C SER A 1099 12.50 -29.24 38.29
N ASP A 1100 12.65 -30.07 37.26
CA ASP A 1100 13.93 -30.64 36.85
C ASP A 1100 14.73 -29.71 35.91
N LEU A 1101 14.13 -28.59 35.51
CA LEU A 1101 14.69 -27.60 34.61
C LEU A 1101 15.28 -26.42 35.37
N VAL A 1102 16.38 -25.85 34.84
CA VAL A 1102 16.99 -24.64 35.41
C VAL A 1102 16.07 -23.45 35.17
N ASP A 1103 15.68 -22.75 36.23
CA ASP A 1103 14.90 -21.52 36.12
C ASP A 1103 15.81 -20.33 35.77
N VAL A 1104 15.75 -19.88 34.52
CA VAL A 1104 16.63 -18.82 34.02
C VAL A 1104 16.12 -17.43 34.39
N THR A 1105 14.91 -17.31 34.91
CA THR A 1105 14.34 -16.02 35.33
C THR A 1105 14.73 -15.63 36.76
N THR A 1106 15.14 -16.62 37.57
CA THR A 1106 15.61 -16.35 38.93
C THR A 1106 16.96 -15.63 38.92
N GLY A 1107 16.94 -14.36 39.32
CA GLY A 1107 18.12 -13.50 39.31
C GLY A 1107 18.38 -12.81 37.96
N THR A 1108 17.44 -12.82 37.01
CA THR A 1108 17.56 -12.05 35.77
C THR A 1108 17.61 -10.55 36.07
N SER A 1109 18.59 -9.86 35.49
CA SER A 1109 18.58 -8.41 35.40
C SER A 1109 18.00 -8.05 34.04
N THR A 1110 16.86 -7.37 34.07
CA THR A 1110 16.29 -6.74 32.89
C THR A 1110 16.85 -5.32 32.80
N SER A 1111 17.71 -5.07 31.83
CA SER A 1111 18.08 -3.71 31.45
C SER A 1111 17.25 -3.34 30.24
N VAL A 1112 16.37 -2.35 30.38
CA VAL A 1112 15.74 -1.71 29.24
C VAL A 1112 16.85 -0.93 28.54
N THR A 1113 17.22 -1.34 27.34
CA THR A 1113 18.12 -0.55 26.50
C THR A 1113 17.36 0.71 26.09
N ALA A 1114 18.09 1.78 25.77
CA ALA A 1114 17.48 2.99 25.23
C ALA A 1114 16.79 2.77 23.87
N SER A 1115 16.70 1.53 23.38
CA SER A 1115 15.87 1.09 22.28
C SER A 1115 14.41 0.83 22.66
N GLY A 1116 14.07 0.60 23.92
CA GLY A 1116 12.76 0.06 24.30
C GLY A 1116 12.75 -1.49 24.27
N THR A 1117 13.80 -2.11 23.72
CA THR A 1117 14.09 -3.52 23.90
C THR A 1117 14.44 -3.78 25.36
N THR A 1118 13.82 -4.77 25.98
CA THR A 1118 14.29 -5.25 27.29
C THR A 1118 15.29 -6.36 27.04
N THR A 1119 16.57 -6.11 27.34
CA THR A 1119 17.59 -7.15 27.30
C THR A 1119 17.44 -8.05 28.51
N ILE A 1120 17.34 -9.34 28.27
CA ILE A 1120 17.20 -10.40 29.26
C ILE A 1120 18.61 -10.93 29.54
N THR A 1121 19.21 -10.48 30.64
CA THR A 1121 20.52 -10.97 31.09
C THR A 1121 20.34 -11.89 32.30
N ASN A 1122 20.70 -13.16 32.12
CA ASN A 1122 20.65 -14.16 33.19
C ASN A 1122 21.89 -13.99 34.07
N VAL A 1123 21.70 -13.57 35.33
CA VAL A 1123 22.80 -13.40 36.31
C VAL A 1123 23.06 -14.70 37.09
N SER A 1124 22.19 -15.70 36.91
CA SER A 1124 22.36 -17.02 37.51
C SER A 1124 23.46 -17.81 36.79
N ALA A 1125 24.54 -18.10 37.51
CA ALA A 1125 25.69 -18.90 37.07
C ALA A 1125 25.37 -20.39 36.78
N GLY A 1126 24.11 -20.74 36.51
CA GLY A 1126 23.59 -22.11 36.48
C GLY A 1126 23.28 -22.69 35.11
N VAL A 1127 23.10 -21.85 34.07
CA VAL A 1127 22.91 -22.36 32.69
C VAL A 1127 24.27 -22.47 32.02
N THR A 1128 24.94 -23.60 32.20
CA THR A 1128 26.07 -23.99 31.36
C THR A 1128 25.55 -24.73 30.12
N THR A 1129 26.37 -24.88 29.09
CA THR A 1129 26.10 -25.77 27.94
C THR A 1129 25.90 -27.25 28.32
N THR A 1130 25.95 -27.58 29.63
CA THR A 1130 25.82 -28.91 30.23
C THR A 1130 24.61 -29.04 31.16
N SER A 1131 23.64 -28.12 31.14
CA SER A 1131 22.39 -28.32 31.90
C SER A 1131 21.73 -29.62 31.43
N THR A 1132 21.59 -30.62 32.30
CA THR A 1132 21.34 -32.01 31.87
C THR A 1132 19.95 -32.23 31.30
N ASN A 1133 18.96 -31.44 31.73
CA ASN A 1133 17.56 -31.58 31.32
C ASN A 1133 17.04 -30.35 30.54
N GLY A 1134 17.81 -29.25 30.51
CA GLY A 1134 17.43 -27.99 29.88
C GLY A 1134 17.00 -26.90 30.89
N TRP A 1135 16.21 -25.94 30.41
CA TRP A 1135 15.88 -24.71 31.14
C TRP A 1135 14.41 -24.28 30.96
N LYS A 1136 13.93 -23.44 31.87
CA LYS A 1136 12.61 -22.80 31.81
C LYS A 1136 12.69 -21.30 32.01
N PHE A 1137 11.77 -20.59 31.38
CA PHE A 1137 11.60 -19.14 31.42
C PHE A 1137 10.18 -18.80 31.89
N ASN A 1138 10.04 -18.10 33.01
CA ASN A 1138 8.76 -17.61 33.52
C ASN A 1138 8.32 -16.35 32.80
N TYR A 1139 7.06 -16.31 32.35
CA TYR A 1139 6.48 -15.08 31.81
C TYR A 1139 6.01 -14.11 32.89
N GLY A 1140 5.64 -12.90 32.45
CA GLY A 1140 4.95 -11.94 33.29
C GLY A 1140 3.54 -12.41 33.68
N PHE A 1141 2.92 -11.64 34.57
CA PHE A 1141 1.56 -11.90 35.05
C PHE A 1141 0.56 -11.98 33.88
N CYS A 1142 -0.13 -13.12 33.75
CA CYS A 1142 -1.16 -13.40 32.73
C CYS A 1142 -0.68 -13.41 31.28
N GLU A 1143 0.63 -13.43 31.07
CA GLU A 1143 1.22 -13.53 29.76
C GLU A 1143 1.22 -14.99 29.28
N GLN A 1144 1.03 -15.21 27.98
CA GLN A 1144 0.94 -16.55 27.39
C GLN A 1144 1.50 -16.59 25.97
N THR A 1145 2.03 -17.76 25.57
CA THR A 1145 2.42 -17.99 24.17
C THR A 1145 1.19 -18.11 23.29
N VAL A 1146 1.16 -17.41 22.16
CA VAL A 1146 0.00 -17.44 21.22
C VAL A 1146 0.32 -18.03 19.85
N ASN A 1147 1.60 -18.18 19.53
CA ASN A 1147 2.06 -18.65 18.22
C ASN A 1147 3.16 -19.73 18.34
N GLU A 1148 3.50 -20.36 17.22
CA GLU A 1148 4.57 -21.35 17.18
C GLU A 1148 5.94 -20.69 17.31
N ALA A 1149 6.88 -21.37 17.96
CA ALA A 1149 8.25 -20.89 18.07
C ALA A 1149 9.07 -21.25 16.82
N LEU A 1150 10.01 -20.39 16.43
CA LEU A 1150 10.93 -20.62 15.33
C LEU A 1150 12.38 -20.40 15.79
N THR A 1151 13.24 -21.40 15.61
CA THR A 1151 14.67 -21.26 15.94
C THR A 1151 15.51 -21.07 14.68
N ILE A 1152 16.18 -19.92 14.57
CA ILE A 1152 17.07 -19.57 13.45
C ILE A 1152 18.24 -18.72 13.95
N GLY A 1153 19.44 -18.94 13.40
CA GLY A 1153 20.61 -18.11 13.73
C GLY A 1153 21.12 -18.24 15.18
N GLY A 1154 20.70 -19.27 15.92
CA GLY A 1154 21.02 -19.43 17.34
C GLY A 1154 19.99 -18.82 18.30
N SER A 1155 18.99 -18.12 17.77
CA SER A 1155 17.90 -17.52 18.55
C SER A 1155 16.58 -18.20 18.25
N THR A 1156 15.76 -18.36 19.28
CA THR A 1156 14.38 -18.83 19.20
C THR A 1156 13.44 -17.66 19.35
N PHE A 1157 12.61 -17.47 18.33
CA PHE A 1157 11.63 -16.42 18.24
C PHE A 1157 10.24 -16.96 18.55
N PHE A 1158 9.48 -16.24 19.37
CA PHE A 1158 8.08 -16.56 19.68
C PHE A 1158 7.36 -15.30 20.16
N GLY A 1159 6.04 -15.30 20.03
CA GLY A 1159 5.16 -14.20 20.42
C GLY A 1159 4.27 -14.57 21.59
N THR A 1160 4.01 -13.60 22.45
CA THR A 1160 3.08 -13.72 23.57
C THR A 1160 2.01 -12.65 23.51
N ASN A 1161 0.88 -12.91 24.15
CA ASN A 1161 -0.15 -11.92 24.43
C ASN A 1161 -0.37 -11.85 25.95
N THR A 1162 -0.64 -10.65 26.44
CA THR A 1162 -1.19 -10.43 27.78
C THR A 1162 -2.50 -9.67 27.65
N PRO A 1163 -3.63 -10.21 28.14
CA PRO A 1163 -4.88 -9.49 28.10
C PRO A 1163 -4.81 -8.22 28.95
N SER A 1164 -5.39 -7.14 28.45
CA SER A 1164 -5.52 -5.90 29.20
C SER A 1164 -6.95 -5.37 29.14
N SER A 1165 -7.33 -4.53 30.10
CA SER A 1165 -8.70 -4.08 30.28
C SER A 1165 -8.95 -2.76 29.56
N ALA A 1166 -10.07 -2.67 28.83
CA ALA A 1166 -10.50 -1.42 28.23
C ALA A 1166 -11.02 -0.49 29.33
N THR A 1167 -10.38 0.67 29.53
CA THR A 1167 -10.99 1.76 30.29
C THR A 1167 -12.02 2.42 29.39
N GLY A 1168 -13.19 2.79 29.95
CA GLY A 1168 -14.37 3.29 29.22
C GLY A 1168 -14.20 4.63 28.47
N SER A 1169 -12.97 5.05 28.21
CA SER A 1169 -12.59 6.27 27.49
C SER A 1169 -11.62 6.00 26.33
N SER A 1170 -11.35 4.73 26.00
CA SER A 1170 -10.42 4.34 24.92
C SER A 1170 -11.05 4.52 23.53
N CYS A 1171 -10.47 5.36 22.68
CA CYS A 1171 -10.81 5.48 21.25
C CYS A 1171 -10.23 4.34 20.38
N VAL A 1172 -9.69 3.29 20.99
CA VAL A 1172 -9.10 2.14 20.29
C VAL A 1172 -9.59 0.80 20.85
N ALA A 1173 -9.66 -0.21 19.99
CA ALA A 1173 -9.86 -1.59 20.38
C ALA A 1173 -8.68 -2.06 21.27
N ASN A 1174 -8.98 -2.60 22.44
CA ASN A 1174 -7.96 -3.16 23.32
C ASN A 1174 -7.70 -4.62 22.95
N LEU A 1175 -6.66 -4.88 22.16
CA LEU A 1175 -6.25 -6.21 21.72
C LEU A 1175 -5.29 -6.90 22.72
N GLY A 1176 -5.06 -6.31 23.90
CA GLY A 1176 -4.01 -6.75 24.82
C GLY A 1176 -2.60 -6.35 24.36
N ILE A 1177 -1.62 -6.67 25.19
CA ILE A 1177 -0.20 -6.38 24.96
C ILE A 1177 0.42 -7.55 24.21
N ALA A 1178 0.91 -7.32 23.00
CA ALA A 1178 1.66 -8.30 22.21
C ALA A 1178 3.15 -8.12 22.44
N LYS A 1179 3.87 -9.18 22.80
CA LYS A 1179 5.34 -9.15 22.86
C LYS A 1179 5.95 -10.18 21.92
N GLY A 1180 7.10 -9.84 21.37
CA GLY A 1180 7.98 -10.78 20.70
C GLY A 1180 9.23 -11.04 21.53
N TYR A 1181 9.69 -12.28 21.51
CA TYR A 1181 10.91 -12.73 22.16
C TYR A 1181 11.92 -13.18 21.11
N ALA A 1182 13.20 -12.93 21.37
CA ALA A 1182 14.32 -13.62 20.73
C ALA A 1182 15.25 -14.12 21.84
N VAL A 1183 15.22 -15.42 22.12
CA VAL A 1183 16.02 -16.04 23.18
C VAL A 1183 17.01 -17.03 22.59
N ASP A 1184 18.27 -16.94 23.01
CA ASP A 1184 19.28 -17.93 22.72
C ASP A 1184 18.79 -19.31 23.20
N PHE A 1185 18.75 -20.27 22.28
CA PHE A 1185 18.10 -21.55 22.55
C PHE A 1185 18.86 -22.38 23.60
N LEU A 1186 20.15 -22.11 23.83
CA LEU A 1186 20.99 -22.85 24.78
C LEU A 1186 20.91 -22.26 26.19
N THR A 1187 20.87 -20.94 26.29
CA THR A 1187 21.06 -20.21 27.55
C THR A 1187 19.77 -19.57 28.09
N GLY A 1188 18.76 -19.38 27.25
CA GLY A 1188 17.55 -18.63 27.58
C GLY A 1188 17.80 -17.13 27.79
N MET A 1189 19.00 -16.63 27.44
CA MET A 1189 19.30 -15.19 27.42
C MET A 1189 18.78 -14.58 26.13
N GLY A 1190 18.43 -13.30 26.11
CA GLY A 1190 17.91 -12.73 24.88
C GLY A 1190 17.33 -11.34 25.00
N SER A 1191 16.31 -11.08 24.20
CA SER A 1191 15.62 -9.79 24.13
C SER A 1191 14.11 -10.01 24.02
N VAL A 1192 13.35 -9.06 24.55
CA VAL A 1192 11.89 -8.97 24.40
C VAL A 1192 11.51 -7.55 24.00
N ALA A 1193 10.50 -7.45 23.14
CA ALA A 1193 10.00 -6.19 22.61
C ALA A 1193 8.47 -6.21 22.49
N GLU A 1194 7.80 -5.08 22.65
CA GLU A 1194 6.35 -4.95 22.49
C GLU A 1194 6.01 -4.59 21.04
N TYR A 1195 5.15 -5.37 20.39
CA TYR A 1195 4.74 -5.10 19.02
C TYR A 1195 3.73 -3.94 18.99
N ILE A 1196 3.99 -2.93 18.16
CA ILE A 1196 2.97 -1.93 17.83
C ILE A 1196 1.77 -2.65 17.18
N GLY A 1197 0.56 -2.25 17.60
CA GLY A 1197 -0.71 -2.84 17.17
C GLY A 1197 -1.33 -3.78 18.21
N GLY A 1198 -0.53 -4.33 19.13
CA GLY A 1198 -1.00 -5.26 20.15
C GLY A 1198 -1.52 -6.57 19.57
N GLY A 1199 -2.43 -7.25 20.28
CA GLY A 1199 -3.11 -8.45 19.75
C GLY A 1199 -2.30 -9.74 19.83
N MET A 1200 -2.60 -10.66 18.92
CA MET A 1200 -1.93 -11.95 18.81
C MET A 1200 -0.96 -11.89 17.63
N PRO A 1201 0.36 -11.79 17.86
CA PRO A 1201 1.33 -11.76 16.76
C PRO A 1201 1.29 -13.08 15.95
N PRO A 1202 1.48 -13.02 14.62
CA PRO A 1202 1.56 -14.21 13.79
C PRO A 1202 2.76 -15.09 14.18
N SER A 1203 2.71 -16.38 13.85
CA SER A 1203 3.88 -17.28 14.00
C SER A 1203 5.07 -16.73 13.20
N PRO A 1204 6.31 -16.75 13.75
CA PRO A 1204 7.45 -16.26 13.01
C PRO A 1204 7.73 -17.13 11.78
N VAL A 1205 8.05 -16.50 10.65
CA VAL A 1205 8.39 -17.16 9.39
C VAL A 1205 9.71 -16.58 8.88
N ALA A 1206 10.72 -17.43 8.74
CA ALA A 1206 12.04 -17.00 8.29
C ALA A 1206 12.51 -17.73 7.03
N GLY A 1207 13.35 -17.05 6.27
CA GLY A 1207 13.88 -17.56 5.02
C GLY A 1207 14.98 -16.69 4.45
N VAL A 1208 15.37 -16.99 3.22
CA VAL A 1208 16.20 -16.12 2.39
C VAL A 1208 15.38 -15.73 1.18
N VAL A 1209 15.28 -14.44 0.88
CA VAL A 1209 14.58 -13.89 -0.29
C VAL A 1209 15.58 -13.17 -1.19
N ASP A 1210 15.33 -13.15 -2.49
CA ASP A 1210 16.07 -12.32 -3.43
C ASP A 1210 15.35 -10.97 -3.60
N VAL A 1211 16.01 -9.88 -3.21
CA VAL A 1211 15.53 -8.50 -3.36
C VAL A 1211 16.50 -7.78 -4.27
N ASP A 1212 16.05 -7.45 -5.48
CA ASP A 1212 16.83 -6.73 -6.50
C ASP A 1212 18.21 -7.35 -6.80
N GLY A 1213 18.29 -8.69 -6.81
CA GLY A 1213 19.52 -9.45 -7.05
C GLY A 1213 20.37 -9.70 -5.80
N ILE A 1214 19.92 -9.25 -4.64
CA ILE A 1214 20.60 -9.43 -3.35
C ILE A 1214 19.85 -10.49 -2.53
N LYS A 1215 20.57 -11.53 -2.09
CA LYS A 1215 20.02 -12.53 -1.18
C LYS A 1215 20.02 -12.01 0.25
N VAL A 1216 18.83 -11.85 0.84
CA VAL A 1216 18.64 -11.28 2.17
C VAL A 1216 17.93 -12.29 3.06
N PRO A 1217 18.45 -12.62 4.26
CA PRO A 1217 17.69 -13.36 5.25
C PRO A 1217 16.60 -12.47 5.84
N PHE A 1218 15.39 -12.99 5.93
CA PHE A 1218 14.24 -12.30 6.53
C PHE A 1218 13.62 -13.14 7.63
N CYS A 1219 12.94 -12.48 8.57
CA CYS A 1219 11.97 -13.11 9.46
C CYS A 1219 10.77 -12.18 9.73
N ILE A 1220 9.57 -12.61 9.31
CA ILE A 1220 8.30 -12.00 9.71
C ILE A 1220 7.92 -12.58 11.09
N GLY A 1221 7.34 -11.79 11.99
CA GLY A 1221 7.00 -12.22 13.35
C GLY A 1221 8.20 -12.36 14.30
N CYS A 1222 9.42 -12.04 13.86
CA CYS A 1222 10.59 -11.91 14.73
C CYS A 1222 10.69 -10.48 15.27
N ILE A 1223 11.29 -10.31 16.46
CA ILE A 1223 11.71 -8.98 16.91
C ILE A 1223 12.95 -8.53 16.15
N ASP A 1224 12.99 -7.24 15.83
CA ASP A 1224 14.20 -6.56 15.37
C ASP A 1224 14.83 -5.83 16.58
N PRO A 1225 16.03 -6.21 17.05
CA PRO A 1225 16.67 -5.54 18.18
C PRO A 1225 16.93 -4.04 17.93
N ASP A 1226 17.10 -3.64 16.67
CA ASP A 1226 17.33 -2.24 16.29
C ASP A 1226 16.02 -1.43 16.28
N GLU A 1227 14.87 -2.12 16.15
CA GLU A 1227 13.53 -1.56 15.94
C GLU A 1227 12.48 -2.29 16.83
N PRO A 1228 12.60 -2.17 18.16
CA PRO A 1228 11.81 -2.97 19.11
C PRO A 1228 10.35 -2.59 19.22
N THR A 1229 9.92 -1.52 18.54
CA THR A 1229 8.51 -1.15 18.40
C THR A 1229 7.98 -1.51 17.01
N ALA A 1230 8.73 -2.23 16.17
CA ALA A 1230 8.26 -2.61 14.84
C ALA A 1230 6.99 -3.46 14.90
N SER A 1231 6.21 -3.43 13.81
CA SER A 1231 5.12 -4.36 13.61
C SER A 1231 5.64 -5.79 13.49
N ALA A 1232 4.90 -6.77 14.03
CA ALA A 1232 5.15 -8.18 13.74
C ALA A 1232 5.06 -8.52 12.24
N LEU A 1233 4.48 -7.65 11.41
CA LEU A 1233 4.31 -7.81 9.95
C LEU A 1233 5.47 -7.24 9.12
N GLN A 1234 6.30 -6.36 9.67
CA GLN A 1234 7.25 -5.54 8.88
C GLN A 1234 8.38 -6.37 8.25
N GLY A 1235 8.66 -7.54 8.82
CA GLY A 1235 9.75 -8.42 8.43
C GLY A 1235 11.11 -7.84 8.79
N SER A 1236 11.90 -8.57 9.56
CA SER A 1236 13.19 -8.11 10.07
C SER A 1236 14.34 -8.87 9.43
N LYS A 1237 15.50 -8.23 9.29
CA LYS A 1237 16.71 -8.93 8.87
C LYS A 1237 17.21 -9.79 10.03
N VAL A 1238 17.44 -11.08 9.79
CA VAL A 1238 18.00 -11.97 10.82
C VAL A 1238 19.52 -11.94 10.74
N GLU A 1239 20.17 -11.63 11.86
CA GLU A 1239 21.61 -11.87 12.00
C GLU A 1239 21.88 -13.36 12.10
N ILE A 1240 22.31 -13.96 11.00
CA ILE A 1240 22.85 -15.33 11.01
C ILE A 1240 24.33 -15.17 11.30
N ASN A 1241 24.75 -15.45 12.53
CA ASN A 1241 26.15 -15.32 12.95
C ASN A 1241 26.81 -16.71 13.10
N PRO A 1242 27.11 -17.44 12.01
CA PRO A 1242 27.87 -18.67 12.15
C PRO A 1242 29.34 -18.30 12.33
N ASN A 1243 29.84 -18.42 13.56
CA ASN A 1243 31.28 -18.35 13.87
C ASN A 1243 32.10 -19.52 13.26
N SER A 1244 31.57 -20.24 12.27
CA SER A 1244 32.29 -21.32 11.60
C SER A 1244 32.18 -21.17 10.08
N SER A 1245 33.33 -21.24 9.43
CA SER A 1245 33.48 -21.33 7.99
C SER A 1245 32.57 -22.44 7.45
N ARG A 1246 31.53 -22.07 6.69
CA ARG A 1246 30.70 -23.06 6.00
C ARG A 1246 31.50 -23.64 4.84
N TYR A 1247 31.87 -24.91 4.91
CA TYR A 1247 32.41 -25.64 3.76
C TYR A 1247 31.25 -26.21 2.96
N ARG A 1248 31.11 -25.80 1.70
CA ARG A 1248 30.19 -26.41 0.75
C ARG A 1248 30.94 -27.56 0.06
N ALA A 1249 30.61 -28.79 0.41
CA ALA A 1249 31.10 -29.97 -0.29
C ALA A 1249 30.26 -30.19 -1.55
N TYR A 1250 30.88 -30.06 -2.72
CA TYR A 1250 30.28 -30.51 -3.97
C TYR A 1250 30.71 -31.95 -4.23
N TRP A 1251 29.75 -32.82 -4.52
CA TRP A 1251 30.02 -34.13 -5.09
C TRP A 1251 29.76 -34.04 -6.59
N TYR A 1252 30.81 -34.24 -7.38
CA TYR A 1252 30.70 -34.51 -8.82
C TYR A 1252 31.00 -35.99 -9.01
N ILE A 1253 30.08 -36.72 -9.65
CA ILE A 1253 30.32 -38.08 -10.10
C ILE A 1253 31.11 -37.95 -11.41
N GLU A 1254 32.40 -38.27 -11.35
CA GLU A 1254 33.24 -38.40 -12.53
C GLU A 1254 33.07 -39.82 -13.11
N ASN A 1255 32.19 -39.91 -14.13
CA ASN A 1255 31.96 -41.03 -15.06
C ASN A 1255 31.31 -42.32 -14.52
N ASP A 1256 30.10 -42.64 -15.02
CA ASP A 1256 29.89 -43.65 -16.08
C ASP A 1256 28.55 -43.39 -16.81
#